data_AF-A0A2I1H5W5-F1
#
_entry.id   AF-A0A2I1H5W5-F1
#
_cell.length_a   1.000
_cell.length_b   1.000
_cell.length_c   1.000
_cell.angle_alpha   90.00
_cell.angle_beta   90.00
_cell.angle_gamma   90.00
#
_symmetry.space_group_name_H-M   'P 1'
#
loop_
_entity.id
_entity.type
_entity.pdbx_description
1 polymer ?
#
loop_
_entity_poly.entity_id
_entity_poly.type
_entity_poly.pdbx_seq_one_letter_code
_entity_poly.pdbx_strand_id
1 'polypeptide(L)'
;MKILKLIQQHDKLEEKIENSINIDKLRKNEFRENLKERKTKRGEKMRTLYEEINEKTIEINIRKREIYLEEDIGKMINRILEKKREKIDMSGLIIKENGKFTIEKNQEKIKQRVYNHFREWTSERKIDLDEIEYNQDWREIYSPREDIDGNIYHNLMSPIKREELDKVISGLKSNKAPGMSGITYDFWKKSKDLTRTIILEIFNESLVKANATDEWKKGVIYPINKTTRSHWNNDLKLARPIVLLETARKIWFKILTNRLSEILTKEQILTNTNYAALKNEKTEILDISINATAFMDDTTLISKNKKELMKMIEVCHQFFRINDIKANITKYELIKINDKEKEDLIIEGEKIIKVNNEEGNRYLGIYFRYDNKRRIYKEKITSIVKSACNIFNWKRLNEKQIIAVWNIVIVPRIEYQLAAIVLTKNECNNLMTRLNGIIKKRAGLAKSTPNFILFEKDLLGLKHIYDLQMEMLYKNLLYQANGNEKLKRLFLIKISQEQKNIWTSKCPGEMQIESKCHHNWILAAMKALNEENIRICNHEIKNTNERHRIKGGRTDILEILNPKLIKNSVNSRRSKDVMFLEDLLEADGINMLKWKHLCKEKGRNTKGKIPKWFLNIEETIIEDVGKNTRKIKNEFLGQATKRNIHLNLLDTNEKIKKNNIITWNEIGDFPIFCEDKKKSKSKKYKRIGVHLEIAKDKLDWNNSPFLIKCEGCHRNIGKKNKEKKECLIYLENDISRIIERRKEDNFIKPYETLNNIIEKNHQLKKVIEAENKDEIYNERIDQIDNIIKSKEEFINIIKYSILEKNENEDNERLKYYIIIEVIKTKSIVDEKGIRRYGYKVIWKIIEERNGELYEKSEIMFIAKYEGINENEFKVILRSLILVLLILAEKSEIVLEKHDIDLLELNAKNYKISKELRLKARESLKNEEIIKYNFEIVDDALITNEFNLYWNQRLINGGYRGWRKKVTNVIWKNEILNSNRLNDLFMYNHKKEFDWQTTLEFISNRIEFSKRQCGGIDTYERSYRIKNLLKDQPTYDTLFQRNTNKIEDNKCIRCEKKEVENWEHIWICEDNEFNLNEIIYESIHRFEEQLKESNQDENIEILRNYNIEFINILESPSIILRGKSKIWELIRSIYNNKFNDLTKKKEEKNLIKKLWRFTYKEIKNRIWIPRCDEVKRLEEKADIKKADLRKRKNDSINDLDSVSISDSDKGKIKKRKTTENIEKERKNRLTKKISLATRDKLTGKVIDGINIDNFWDTTVKIQDYIDI
;
A
#
# COMPACT_ATOMS: atom_id res chain seq x y z
N MET A 1 49.55 -27.06 3.83
CA MET A 1 50.87 -26.88 4.47
C MET A 1 50.86 -27.17 5.98
N LYS A 2 50.29 -26.35 6.88
CA LYS A 2 50.29 -26.66 8.34
C LYS A 2 49.67 -28.02 8.71
N ILE A 3 48.54 -28.41 8.09
CA ILE A 3 47.91 -29.73 8.32
C ILE A 3 48.84 -30.88 7.90
N LEU A 4 49.53 -30.76 6.76
CA LEU A 4 50.51 -31.75 6.30
C LEU A 4 51.71 -31.87 7.26
N LYS A 5 52.23 -30.75 7.79
CA LYS A 5 53.29 -30.78 8.82
C LYS A 5 52.86 -31.49 10.11
N LEU A 6 51.59 -31.36 10.51
CA LEU A 6 51.06 -32.05 11.70
C LEU A 6 50.90 -33.57 11.47
N ILE A 7 50.50 -33.98 10.25
CA ILE A 7 50.47 -35.41 9.85
C ILE A 7 51.90 -35.97 9.81
N GLN A 8 52.85 -35.27 9.21
CA GLN A 8 54.27 -35.70 9.16
C GLN A 8 54.93 -35.76 10.55
N GLN A 9 54.50 -34.94 11.52
CA GLN A 9 54.93 -35.06 12.93
C GLN A 9 54.25 -36.23 13.67
N HIS A 10 53.08 -36.67 13.21
CA HIS A 10 52.40 -37.86 13.73
C HIS A 10 53.09 -39.13 13.23
N ASP A 11 53.40 -39.22 11.94
CA ASP A 11 53.96 -40.44 11.33
C ASP A 11 55.36 -40.77 11.89
N LYS A 12 56.17 -39.73 12.15
CA LYS A 12 57.47 -39.85 12.84
C LYS A 12 57.41 -40.39 14.29
N LEU A 13 56.23 -40.49 14.90
CA LEU A 13 56.08 -41.09 16.24
C LEU A 13 55.88 -42.62 16.21
N GLU A 14 55.52 -43.21 15.07
CA GLU A 14 55.37 -44.67 14.93
C GLU A 14 56.64 -45.38 14.42
N GLU A 15 57.56 -44.69 13.72
CA GLU A 15 58.74 -45.29 13.05
C GLU A 15 59.82 -45.89 13.98
N LYS A 16 59.74 -45.76 15.32
CA LYS A 16 60.74 -46.37 16.22
C LYS A 16 60.49 -47.88 16.43
N ILE A 17 61.39 -48.69 15.90
CA ILE A 17 61.39 -50.17 15.92
C ILE A 17 61.14 -50.79 17.31
N GLU A 18 61.59 -50.16 18.41
CA GLU A 18 61.34 -50.60 19.79
C GLU A 18 59.84 -50.79 20.11
N ASN A 19 58.97 -49.99 19.47
CA ASN A 19 57.53 -49.98 19.67
C ASN A 19 56.77 -51.04 18.87
N SER A 20 57.47 -51.88 18.10
CA SER A 20 56.88 -53.02 17.39
C SER A 20 56.19 -54.00 18.34
N ILE A 21 54.96 -54.38 17.98
CA ILE A 21 54.12 -55.32 18.72
C ILE A 21 54.44 -56.74 18.27
N ASN A 22 54.86 -57.62 19.18
CA ASN A 22 54.92 -59.06 18.96
C ASN A 22 54.08 -59.82 20.02
N ILE A 23 53.84 -61.10 19.77
CA ILE A 23 53.00 -61.94 20.64
C ILE A 23 53.58 -62.08 22.05
N ASP A 24 54.92 -62.15 22.19
CA ASP A 24 55.55 -62.34 23.50
C ASP A 24 55.50 -61.10 24.40
N LYS A 25 55.66 -59.89 23.85
CA LYS A 25 55.40 -58.63 24.57
C LYS A 25 53.94 -58.59 25.06
N LEU A 26 52.98 -59.04 24.25
CA LEU A 26 51.56 -59.07 24.62
C LEU A 26 51.19 -60.14 25.67
N ARG A 27 52.10 -61.05 26.05
CA ARG A 27 51.86 -62.02 27.14
C ARG A 27 52.03 -61.40 28.53
N LYS A 28 52.87 -60.35 28.69
CA LYS A 28 53.11 -59.67 29.96
C LYS A 28 52.07 -58.57 30.24
N ASN A 29 51.57 -58.49 31.48
CA ASN A 29 50.47 -57.56 31.84
C ASN A 29 50.87 -56.07 31.71
N GLU A 30 52.07 -55.73 32.16
CA GLU A 30 52.65 -54.38 32.09
C GLU A 30 52.61 -53.79 30.67
N PHE A 31 52.97 -54.60 29.66
CA PHE A 31 52.93 -54.18 28.25
C PHE A 31 51.50 -54.01 27.72
N ARG A 32 50.50 -54.69 28.29
CA ARG A 32 49.08 -54.48 27.95
C ARG A 32 48.55 -53.18 28.53
N GLU A 33 48.90 -52.85 29.78
CA GLU A 33 48.59 -51.57 30.41
C GLU A 33 49.25 -50.42 29.64
N ASN A 34 50.55 -50.53 29.34
CA ASN A 34 51.27 -49.52 28.54
C ASN A 34 50.64 -49.34 27.14
N LEU A 35 50.17 -50.43 26.49
CA LEU A 35 49.46 -50.35 25.22
C LEU A 35 48.07 -49.68 25.34
N LYS A 36 47.31 -49.93 26.42
CA LYS A 36 46.05 -49.22 26.69
C LYS A 36 46.32 -47.73 26.90
N GLU A 37 47.30 -47.38 27.73
CA GLU A 37 47.65 -45.98 28.02
C GLU A 37 48.10 -45.23 26.76
N ARG A 38 48.91 -45.87 25.91
CA ARG A 38 49.27 -45.35 24.57
C ARG A 38 48.04 -45.15 23.69
N LYS A 39 47.08 -46.08 23.67
CA LYS A 39 45.82 -45.92 22.92
C LYS A 39 44.99 -44.75 23.45
N THR A 40 44.91 -44.57 24.77
CA THR A 40 44.21 -43.44 25.40
C THR A 40 44.86 -42.11 25.05
N LYS A 41 46.18 -41.97 25.27
CA LYS A 41 46.96 -40.77 24.91
C LYS A 41 46.90 -40.46 23.41
N ARG A 42 46.88 -41.48 22.53
CA ARG A 42 46.65 -41.33 21.08
C ARG A 42 45.24 -40.79 20.80
N GLY A 43 44.21 -41.33 21.45
CA GLY A 43 42.83 -40.89 21.31
C GLY A 43 42.62 -39.44 21.74
N GLU A 44 43.25 -39.01 22.83
CA GLU A 44 43.24 -37.63 23.31
C GLU A 44 43.95 -36.68 22.34
N LYS A 45 45.20 -36.98 21.96
CA LYS A 45 45.97 -36.17 21.02
C LYS A 45 45.29 -36.04 19.66
N MET A 46 44.66 -37.12 19.19
CA MET A 46 43.86 -37.13 17.96
C MET A 46 42.60 -36.24 18.09
N ARG A 47 41.92 -36.27 19.23
CA ARG A 47 40.77 -35.39 19.53
C ARG A 47 41.18 -33.91 19.45
N THR A 48 42.26 -33.53 20.12
CA THR A 48 42.82 -32.16 20.09
C THR A 48 43.21 -31.73 18.68
N LEU A 49 43.81 -32.63 17.88
CA LEU A 49 44.18 -32.32 16.49
C LEU A 49 42.95 -32.10 15.60
N TYR A 50 41.90 -32.91 15.76
CA TYR A 50 40.63 -32.72 15.06
C TYR A 50 39.93 -31.42 15.47
N GLU A 51 39.98 -31.04 16.76
CA GLU A 51 39.48 -29.76 17.25
C GLU A 51 40.22 -28.60 16.59
N GLU A 52 41.56 -28.58 16.58
CA GLU A 52 42.36 -27.56 15.89
C GLU A 52 42.04 -27.45 14.39
N ILE A 53 41.91 -28.59 13.69
CA ILE A 53 41.59 -28.62 12.25
C ILE A 53 40.19 -28.05 12.01
N ASN A 54 39.23 -28.38 12.87
CA ASN A 54 37.87 -27.85 12.80
C ASN A 54 37.85 -26.34 13.07
N GLU A 55 38.56 -25.85 14.08
CA GLU A 55 38.63 -24.42 14.38
C GLU A 55 39.25 -23.61 13.23
N LYS A 56 40.40 -24.04 12.70
CA LYS A 56 41.06 -23.41 11.53
C LYS A 56 40.15 -23.45 10.30
N THR A 57 39.40 -24.54 10.11
CA THR A 57 38.40 -24.66 9.03
C THR A 57 37.22 -23.71 9.23
N ILE A 58 36.75 -23.52 10.46
CA ILE A 58 35.70 -22.55 10.81
C ILE A 58 36.18 -21.12 10.52
N GLU A 59 37.40 -20.77 10.92
CA GLU A 59 38.02 -19.45 10.70
C GLU A 59 38.16 -19.13 9.20
N ILE A 60 38.75 -20.05 8.42
CA ILE A 60 38.85 -19.91 6.95
C ILE A 60 37.47 -19.70 6.32
N ASN A 61 36.45 -20.40 6.82
CA ASN A 61 35.09 -20.25 6.31
C ASN A 61 34.42 -18.94 6.75
N ILE A 62 34.78 -18.35 7.90
CA ILE A 62 34.35 -17.00 8.31
C ILE A 62 34.97 -15.97 7.36
N ARG A 63 36.29 -15.98 7.20
CA ARG A 63 37.04 -15.03 6.37
C ARG A 63 36.60 -15.07 4.90
N LYS A 64 36.34 -16.27 4.36
CA LYS A 64 35.72 -16.44 3.03
C LYS A 64 34.32 -15.83 2.91
N ARG A 65 33.51 -15.78 3.97
CA ARG A 65 32.18 -15.13 3.95
C ARG A 65 32.27 -13.61 4.07
N GLU A 66 33.29 -13.09 4.74
CA GLU A 66 33.56 -11.66 4.83
C GLU A 66 33.95 -11.11 3.45
N ILE A 67 34.92 -11.73 2.79
CA ILE A 67 35.32 -11.41 1.40
C ILE A 67 34.11 -11.49 0.45
N TYR A 68 33.28 -12.53 0.54
CA TYR A 68 32.10 -12.66 -0.32
C TYR A 68 30.98 -11.65 -0.01
N LEU A 69 30.94 -11.00 1.16
CA LEU A 69 29.94 -9.94 1.39
C LEU A 69 30.23 -8.72 0.49
N GLU A 70 31.50 -8.49 0.21
CA GLU A 70 32.00 -7.43 -0.66
C GLU A 70 31.96 -7.84 -2.15
N GLU A 71 32.64 -8.93 -2.50
CA GLU A 71 32.88 -9.34 -3.90
C GLU A 71 31.69 -10.08 -4.54
N ASP A 72 31.06 -11.01 -3.82
CA ASP A 72 30.06 -11.93 -4.39
C ASP A 72 29.02 -12.38 -3.35
N ILE A 73 28.10 -11.45 -3.07
CA ILE A 73 26.99 -11.66 -2.14
C ILE A 73 26.17 -12.91 -2.52
N GLY A 74 26.12 -13.27 -3.81
CA GLY A 74 25.45 -14.47 -4.31
C GLY A 74 26.10 -15.75 -3.80
N LYS A 75 27.43 -15.88 -3.90
CA LYS A 75 28.20 -16.99 -3.30
C LYS A 75 28.05 -17.03 -1.78
N MET A 76 28.10 -15.87 -1.10
CA MET A 76 27.87 -15.80 0.35
C MET A 76 26.50 -16.39 0.73
N ILE A 77 25.43 -15.89 0.09
CA ILE A 77 24.04 -16.32 0.35
C ILE A 77 23.87 -17.81 0.08
N ASN A 78 24.40 -18.33 -1.04
CA ASN A 78 24.25 -19.75 -1.39
C ASN A 78 24.95 -20.68 -0.39
N ARG A 79 26.13 -20.29 0.16
CA ARG A 79 26.78 -21.03 1.26
C ARG A 79 26.03 -20.91 2.59
N ILE A 80 25.52 -19.72 2.93
CA ILE A 80 24.76 -19.53 4.18
C ILE A 80 23.46 -20.34 4.16
N LEU A 81 22.77 -20.43 3.01
CA LEU A 81 21.51 -21.14 2.85
C LEU A 81 21.67 -22.60 2.39
N GLU A 82 22.90 -23.13 2.34
CA GLU A 82 23.20 -24.53 1.95
C GLU A 82 22.56 -24.99 0.64
N LYS A 83 22.41 -24.06 -0.31
CA LYS A 83 21.93 -24.37 -1.66
C LYS A 83 23.02 -25.06 -2.48
N LYS A 84 23.35 -26.31 -2.14
CA LYS A 84 24.11 -27.19 -3.02
C LYS A 84 23.29 -27.42 -4.30
N ARG A 85 23.88 -27.09 -5.43
CA ARG A 85 23.46 -27.64 -6.73
C ARG A 85 24.32 -28.87 -6.94
N GLU A 86 23.83 -30.01 -6.47
CA GLU A 86 24.48 -31.28 -6.74
C GLU A 86 24.44 -31.54 -8.25
N LYS A 87 25.59 -31.93 -8.81
CA LYS A 87 25.64 -32.44 -10.18
C LYS A 87 24.94 -33.81 -10.17
N ILE A 88 24.16 -34.09 -11.21
CA ILE A 88 23.66 -35.45 -11.44
C ILE A 88 24.85 -36.33 -11.80
N ASP A 89 25.02 -37.43 -11.06
CA ASP A 89 26.08 -38.41 -11.26
C ASP A 89 25.48 -39.67 -11.88
N MET A 90 25.68 -39.89 -13.18
CA MET A 90 25.11 -41.02 -13.90
C MET A 90 25.85 -42.36 -13.65
N SER A 91 26.52 -42.51 -12.50
CA SER A 91 27.17 -43.75 -12.06
C SER A 91 26.19 -44.92 -11.82
N GLY A 92 24.90 -44.63 -11.66
CA GLY A 92 23.83 -45.63 -11.67
C GLY A 92 22.44 -45.03 -11.88
N LEU A 93 21.49 -45.85 -12.32
CA LEU A 93 20.08 -45.47 -12.54
C LEU A 93 19.12 -46.44 -11.85
N ILE A 94 18.07 -45.92 -11.20
CA ILE A 94 16.94 -46.71 -10.74
C ILE A 94 16.03 -47.02 -11.93
N ILE A 95 15.74 -48.30 -12.12
CA ILE A 95 14.73 -48.80 -13.04
C ILE A 95 13.54 -49.28 -12.21
N LYS A 96 12.32 -48.90 -12.62
CA LYS A 96 11.07 -49.35 -12.00
C LYS A 96 10.24 -50.08 -13.04
N GLU A 97 10.22 -51.41 -12.97
CA GLU A 97 9.51 -52.31 -13.88
C GLU A 97 8.69 -53.30 -13.05
N ASN A 98 7.42 -53.50 -13.43
CA ASN A 98 6.45 -54.38 -12.75
C ASN A 98 6.41 -54.22 -11.21
N GLY A 99 6.52 -52.99 -10.72
CA GLY A 99 6.50 -52.66 -9.29
C GLY A 99 7.82 -52.90 -8.53
N LYS A 100 8.79 -53.61 -9.10
CA LYS A 100 10.13 -53.81 -8.52
C LYS A 100 11.05 -52.63 -8.86
N PHE A 101 11.99 -52.36 -7.96
CA PHE A 101 13.05 -51.36 -8.15
C PHE A 101 14.40 -52.08 -8.30
N THR A 102 15.12 -51.82 -9.38
CA THR A 102 16.49 -52.30 -9.61
C THR A 102 17.43 -51.13 -9.85
N ILE A 103 18.73 -51.32 -9.62
CA ILE A 103 19.76 -50.29 -9.87
C ILE A 103 20.67 -50.81 -10.99
N GLU A 104 20.57 -50.19 -12.16
CA GLU A 104 21.51 -50.42 -13.26
C GLU A 104 22.78 -49.57 -13.03
N LYS A 105 23.95 -50.17 -13.30
CA LYS A 105 25.28 -49.54 -13.15
C LYS A 105 26.13 -49.64 -14.43
N ASN A 106 25.71 -50.47 -15.39
CA ASN A 106 26.39 -50.60 -16.68
C ASN A 106 26.26 -49.29 -17.48
N GLN A 107 27.39 -48.66 -17.78
CA GLN A 107 27.44 -47.32 -18.35
C GLN A 107 26.84 -47.24 -19.77
N GLU A 108 26.97 -48.27 -20.60
CA GLU A 108 26.43 -48.24 -21.97
C GLU A 108 24.90 -48.43 -21.97
N LYS A 109 24.37 -49.30 -21.10
CA LYS A 109 22.91 -49.40 -20.86
C LYS A 109 22.33 -48.10 -20.29
N ILE A 110 23.03 -47.47 -19.35
CA ILE A 110 22.66 -46.16 -18.80
C ILE A 110 22.61 -45.12 -19.92
N LYS A 111 23.67 -45.00 -20.71
CA LYS A 111 23.77 -44.07 -21.84
C LYS A 111 22.64 -44.26 -22.87
N GLN A 112 22.36 -45.50 -23.27
CA GLN A 112 21.26 -45.79 -24.20
C GLN A 112 19.90 -45.42 -23.61
N ARG A 113 19.66 -45.70 -22.31
CA ARG A 113 18.38 -45.40 -21.66
C ARG A 113 18.20 -43.89 -21.40
N VAL A 114 19.29 -43.16 -21.11
CA VAL A 114 19.32 -41.69 -21.06
C VAL A 114 19.01 -41.09 -22.43
N TYR A 115 19.63 -41.62 -23.49
CA TYR A 115 19.39 -41.18 -24.86
C TYR A 115 17.93 -41.39 -25.27
N ASN A 116 17.39 -42.61 -25.11
CA ASN A 116 15.98 -42.90 -25.43
C ASN A 116 15.03 -42.00 -24.62
N HIS A 117 15.24 -41.87 -23.30
CA HIS A 117 14.39 -41.05 -22.43
C HIS A 117 14.34 -39.57 -22.84
N PHE A 118 15.48 -38.98 -23.21
CA PHE A 118 15.49 -37.59 -23.68
C PHE A 118 15.10 -37.44 -25.14
N ARG A 119 15.27 -38.46 -25.99
CA ARG A 119 14.75 -38.50 -27.36
C ARG A 119 13.22 -38.51 -27.37
N GLU A 120 12.59 -39.33 -26.54
CA GLU A 120 11.14 -39.32 -26.31
C GLU A 120 10.66 -37.95 -25.79
N TRP A 121 11.43 -37.30 -24.90
CA TRP A 121 11.10 -35.96 -24.41
C TRP A 121 11.27 -34.85 -25.47
N THR A 122 12.06 -35.06 -26.51
CA THR A 122 12.27 -34.15 -27.64
C THR A 122 11.67 -34.66 -28.95
N SER A 123 10.66 -35.53 -28.89
CA SER A 123 9.98 -35.98 -30.11
C SER A 123 9.34 -34.80 -30.84
N GLU A 124 9.29 -34.90 -32.17
CA GLU A 124 8.44 -34.04 -32.97
C GLU A 124 6.98 -34.25 -32.55
N ARG A 125 6.27 -33.15 -32.32
CA ARG A 125 4.85 -33.21 -31.96
C ARG A 125 4.01 -33.41 -33.20
N LYS A 126 3.07 -34.34 -33.15
CA LYS A 126 2.12 -34.57 -34.23
C LYS A 126 0.81 -33.86 -33.91
N ILE A 127 0.50 -32.81 -34.66
CA ILE A 127 -0.82 -32.19 -34.57
C ILE A 127 -1.81 -33.13 -35.26
N ASP A 128 -2.91 -33.44 -34.59
CA ASP A 128 -4.02 -34.20 -35.18
C ASP A 128 -4.83 -33.27 -36.10
N LEU A 129 -4.44 -33.25 -37.38
CA LEU A 129 -5.09 -32.41 -38.40
C LEU A 129 -6.50 -32.94 -38.73
N ASP A 130 -6.72 -34.25 -38.59
CA ASP A 130 -8.02 -34.87 -38.84
C ASP A 130 -9.01 -34.44 -37.75
N GLU A 131 -8.64 -34.48 -36.45
CA GLU A 131 -9.50 -33.99 -35.36
C GLU A 131 -9.82 -32.49 -35.48
N ILE A 132 -8.95 -31.68 -36.10
CA ILE A 132 -9.22 -30.27 -36.43
C ILE A 132 -10.21 -30.13 -37.62
N GLU A 133 -10.06 -30.92 -38.68
CA GLU A 133 -10.91 -30.80 -39.88
C GLU A 133 -12.33 -31.34 -39.66
N TYR A 134 -12.48 -32.42 -38.91
CA TYR A 134 -13.78 -33.03 -38.58
C TYR A 134 -14.55 -32.32 -37.45
N ASN A 135 -13.87 -31.62 -36.54
CA ASN A 135 -14.54 -30.89 -35.46
C ASN A 135 -14.81 -29.44 -35.87
N GLN A 136 -16.08 -29.12 -36.15
CA GLN A 136 -16.51 -27.81 -36.62
C GLN A 136 -16.08 -26.65 -35.70
N ASP A 137 -16.14 -26.82 -34.38
CA ASP A 137 -15.72 -25.80 -33.40
C ASP A 137 -14.21 -25.52 -33.51
N TRP A 138 -13.38 -26.57 -33.64
CA TRP A 138 -11.93 -26.40 -33.77
C TRP A 138 -11.53 -25.89 -35.15
N ARG A 139 -12.22 -26.31 -36.22
CA ARG A 139 -11.99 -25.82 -37.59
C ARG A 139 -12.17 -24.30 -37.67
N GLU A 140 -13.19 -23.75 -37.03
CA GLU A 140 -13.40 -22.30 -36.96
C GLU A 140 -12.29 -21.61 -36.15
N ILE A 141 -11.93 -22.14 -34.98
CA ILE A 141 -10.87 -21.59 -34.10
C ILE A 141 -9.48 -21.60 -34.76
N TYR A 142 -9.15 -22.63 -35.56
CA TYR A 142 -7.87 -22.76 -36.25
C TYR A 142 -7.85 -22.08 -37.63
N SER A 143 -8.97 -21.53 -38.10
CA SER A 143 -9.01 -20.78 -39.37
C SER A 143 -8.23 -19.45 -39.27
N PRO A 144 -7.64 -18.97 -40.38
CA PRO A 144 -6.99 -17.65 -40.41
C PRO A 144 -7.95 -16.54 -40.01
N ARG A 145 -7.50 -15.63 -39.14
CA ARG A 145 -8.30 -14.50 -38.66
C ARG A 145 -8.26 -13.33 -39.65
N GLU A 146 -9.39 -13.04 -40.29
CA GLU A 146 -9.55 -11.99 -41.31
C GLU A 146 -9.35 -10.57 -40.76
N ASP A 147 -9.52 -10.37 -39.44
CA ASP A 147 -9.23 -9.11 -38.74
C ASP A 147 -7.73 -8.77 -38.62
N ILE A 148 -6.84 -9.69 -39.03
CA ILE A 148 -5.39 -9.56 -38.91
C ILE A 148 -4.75 -9.51 -40.30
N ASP A 149 -4.31 -8.32 -40.72
CA ASP A 149 -3.55 -8.14 -41.97
C ASP A 149 -2.23 -8.92 -41.94
N GLY A 150 -2.05 -9.88 -42.85
CA GLY A 150 -0.82 -10.68 -42.97
C GLY A 150 0.45 -9.83 -43.23
N ASN A 151 0.31 -8.62 -43.77
CA ASN A 151 1.43 -7.73 -44.05
C ASN A 151 2.14 -7.22 -42.79
N ILE A 152 1.55 -7.33 -41.59
CA ILE A 152 2.21 -6.93 -40.33
C ILE A 152 3.54 -7.67 -40.07
N TYR A 153 3.73 -8.84 -40.70
CA TYR A 153 4.95 -9.63 -40.57
C TYR A 153 6.04 -9.31 -41.61
N HIS A 154 5.80 -8.44 -42.61
CA HIS A 154 6.75 -8.25 -43.73
C HIS A 154 8.18 -7.87 -43.28
N ASN A 155 8.30 -7.05 -42.23
CA ASN A 155 9.59 -6.61 -41.69
C ASN A 155 10.29 -7.66 -40.79
N LEU A 156 9.64 -8.79 -40.47
CA LEU A 156 10.20 -9.78 -39.57
C LEU A 156 11.49 -10.39 -40.13
N MET A 157 11.47 -10.73 -41.42
CA MET A 157 12.56 -11.40 -42.14
C MET A 157 13.52 -10.46 -42.87
N SER A 158 13.32 -9.14 -42.79
CA SER A 158 14.23 -8.15 -43.41
C SER A 158 15.67 -8.29 -42.89
N PRO A 159 16.71 -7.93 -43.67
CA PRO A 159 18.09 -7.97 -43.21
C PRO A 159 18.30 -7.29 -41.85
N ILE A 160 19.10 -7.91 -41.00
CA ILE A 160 19.52 -7.38 -39.70
C ILE A 160 20.51 -6.25 -39.94
N LYS A 161 20.32 -5.15 -39.20
CA LYS A 161 21.20 -3.99 -39.23
C LYS A 161 22.26 -4.09 -38.13
N ARG A 162 23.41 -3.43 -38.32
CA ARG A 162 24.54 -3.48 -37.37
C ARG A 162 24.14 -2.95 -35.98
N GLU A 163 23.36 -1.88 -35.93
CA GLU A 163 22.88 -1.25 -34.69
C GLU A 163 21.95 -2.19 -33.91
N GLU A 164 21.14 -3.00 -34.61
CA GLU A 164 20.25 -3.99 -34.02
C GLU A 164 21.03 -5.14 -33.39
N LEU A 165 22.06 -5.65 -34.09
CA LEU A 165 22.98 -6.65 -33.57
C LEU A 165 23.72 -6.13 -32.33
N ASP A 166 24.27 -4.92 -32.39
CA ASP A 166 25.02 -4.31 -31.28
C ASP A 166 24.13 -4.00 -30.06
N LYS A 167 22.88 -3.59 -30.28
CA LYS A 167 21.84 -3.44 -29.24
C LYS A 167 21.51 -4.77 -28.56
N VAL A 168 21.50 -5.88 -29.28
CA VAL A 168 21.31 -7.22 -28.68
C VAL A 168 22.56 -7.70 -27.95
N ILE A 169 23.75 -7.54 -28.52
CA ILE A 169 25.04 -7.96 -27.92
C ILE A 169 25.29 -7.23 -26.59
N SER A 170 25.11 -5.91 -26.56
CA SER A 170 25.26 -5.11 -25.34
C SER A 170 24.29 -5.56 -24.22
N GLY A 171 23.06 -5.94 -24.59
CA GLY A 171 22.03 -6.48 -23.68
C GLY A 171 22.25 -7.91 -23.17
N LEU A 172 23.28 -8.64 -23.65
CA LEU A 172 23.52 -10.03 -23.23
C LEU A 172 23.89 -10.14 -21.74
N LYS A 173 23.59 -11.29 -21.13
CA LYS A 173 23.96 -11.57 -19.72
C LYS A 173 25.31 -12.30 -19.67
N SER A 174 26.24 -11.78 -18.89
CA SER A 174 27.57 -12.39 -18.67
C SER A 174 27.50 -13.66 -17.82
N ASN A 175 28.57 -14.47 -17.85
CA ASN A 175 28.70 -15.76 -17.16
C ASN A 175 27.58 -16.76 -17.53
N LYS A 176 27.39 -16.99 -18.83
CA LYS A 176 26.43 -17.98 -19.37
C LYS A 176 27.15 -19.13 -20.06
N ALA A 177 26.62 -20.33 -19.90
CA ALA A 177 27.14 -21.54 -20.52
C ALA A 177 27.08 -21.45 -22.06
N PRO A 178 28.15 -21.85 -22.78
CA PRO A 178 28.20 -21.88 -24.23
C PRO A 178 27.38 -23.04 -24.82
N GLY A 179 27.38 -23.14 -26.15
CA GLY A 179 26.96 -24.35 -26.88
C GLY A 179 28.10 -25.36 -27.03
N MET A 180 28.06 -26.15 -28.10
CA MET A 180 29.11 -27.10 -28.49
C MET A 180 30.44 -26.41 -28.82
N SER A 181 30.40 -25.23 -29.43
CA SER A 181 31.58 -24.45 -29.84
C SER A 181 32.44 -23.92 -28.68
N GLY A 182 31.93 -23.95 -27.44
CA GLY A 182 32.57 -23.28 -26.31
C GLY A 182 32.45 -21.75 -26.29
N ILE A 183 31.92 -21.11 -27.35
CA ILE A 183 31.83 -19.65 -27.45
C ILE A 183 30.74 -19.10 -26.51
N THR A 184 31.13 -18.19 -25.61
CA THR A 184 30.26 -17.59 -24.60
C THR A 184 29.71 -16.22 -25.02
N TYR A 185 28.68 -15.71 -24.33
CA TYR A 185 28.22 -14.32 -24.52
C TYR A 185 29.28 -13.26 -24.18
N ASP A 186 30.23 -13.57 -23.31
CA ASP A 186 31.31 -12.64 -22.95
C ASP A 186 32.37 -12.52 -24.05
N PHE A 187 32.50 -13.52 -24.94
CA PHE A 187 33.23 -13.38 -26.19
C PHE A 187 32.53 -12.39 -27.13
N TRP A 188 31.24 -12.58 -27.43
CA TRP A 188 30.50 -11.70 -28.33
C TRP A 188 30.49 -10.22 -27.87
N LYS A 189 30.38 -9.97 -26.57
CA LYS A 189 30.51 -8.61 -26.01
C LYS A 189 31.87 -7.95 -26.25
N LYS A 190 32.95 -8.73 -26.20
CA LYS A 190 34.33 -8.26 -26.41
C LYS A 190 34.77 -8.33 -27.88
N SER A 191 33.95 -8.94 -28.75
CA SER A 191 34.24 -9.05 -30.18
C SER A 191 34.33 -7.67 -30.82
N LYS A 192 35.35 -7.49 -31.65
CA LYS A 192 35.62 -6.27 -32.44
C LYS A 192 34.91 -6.34 -33.79
N ASP A 193 35.03 -5.27 -34.57
CA ASP A 193 34.15 -5.05 -35.72
C ASP A 193 34.20 -6.13 -36.79
N LEU A 194 35.38 -6.66 -37.13
CA LEU A 194 35.54 -7.75 -38.10
C LEU A 194 34.69 -8.98 -37.72
N THR A 195 34.78 -9.44 -36.46
CA THR A 195 34.00 -10.58 -35.96
C THR A 195 32.49 -10.31 -36.00
N ARG A 196 32.08 -9.06 -35.74
CA ARG A 196 30.67 -8.65 -35.79
C ARG A 196 30.16 -8.49 -37.22
N THR A 197 31.02 -8.20 -38.19
CA THR A 197 30.65 -8.13 -39.60
C THR A 197 30.44 -9.53 -40.16
N ILE A 198 31.40 -10.45 -39.95
CA ILE A 198 31.30 -11.86 -40.35
C ILE A 198 30.02 -12.52 -39.78
N ILE A 199 29.73 -12.32 -38.49
CA ILE A 199 28.53 -12.93 -37.89
C ILE A 199 27.22 -12.28 -38.39
N LEU A 200 27.24 -10.99 -38.78
CA LEU A 200 26.10 -10.30 -39.37
C LEU A 200 25.80 -10.80 -40.79
N GLU A 201 26.84 -11.06 -41.58
CA GLU A 201 26.74 -11.70 -42.91
C GLU A 201 26.08 -13.08 -42.79
N ILE A 202 26.61 -13.96 -41.91
CA ILE A 202 26.03 -15.29 -41.64
C ILE A 202 24.57 -15.19 -41.18
N PHE A 203 24.24 -14.20 -40.35
CA PHE A 203 22.88 -13.96 -39.85
C PHE A 203 21.92 -13.58 -40.98
N ASN A 204 22.34 -12.69 -41.87
CA ASN A 204 21.55 -12.22 -43.01
C ASN A 204 21.42 -13.28 -44.10
N GLU A 205 22.47 -14.05 -44.36
CA GLU A 205 22.44 -15.21 -45.26
C GLU A 205 21.44 -16.26 -44.77
N SER A 206 21.42 -16.57 -43.46
CA SER A 206 20.41 -17.49 -42.87
C SER A 206 18.97 -16.97 -42.99
N LEU A 207 18.76 -15.64 -42.93
CA LEU A 207 17.43 -15.05 -43.13
C LEU A 207 16.98 -15.15 -44.59
N VAL A 208 17.86 -14.79 -45.53
CA VAL A 208 17.58 -14.86 -46.98
C VAL A 208 17.32 -16.31 -47.41
N LYS A 209 18.07 -17.27 -46.87
CA LYS A 209 17.85 -18.71 -47.12
C LYS A 209 16.70 -19.33 -46.31
N ALA A 210 16.03 -18.56 -45.46
CA ALA A 210 14.98 -19.00 -44.53
C ALA A 210 15.34 -20.26 -43.71
N ASN A 211 16.63 -20.49 -43.44
CA ASN A 211 17.14 -21.73 -42.84
C ASN A 211 18.33 -21.44 -41.93
N ALA A 212 18.41 -22.15 -40.81
CA ALA A 212 19.56 -22.08 -39.91
C ALA A 212 20.70 -22.98 -40.41
N THR A 213 21.95 -22.62 -40.10
CA THR A 213 23.11 -23.48 -40.36
C THR A 213 23.01 -24.82 -39.61
N ASP A 214 23.56 -25.90 -40.17
CA ASP A 214 23.37 -27.23 -39.59
C ASP A 214 24.04 -27.41 -38.23
N GLU A 215 25.17 -26.74 -37.98
CA GLU A 215 25.78 -26.70 -36.63
C GLU A 215 24.86 -26.02 -35.60
N TRP A 216 24.06 -25.03 -36.00
CA TRP A 216 23.09 -24.41 -35.11
C TRP A 216 21.90 -25.31 -34.81
N LYS A 217 21.57 -26.29 -35.66
CA LYS A 217 20.49 -27.27 -35.41
C LYS A 217 20.86 -28.23 -34.26
N LYS A 218 22.16 -28.47 -34.02
CA LYS A 218 22.68 -29.30 -32.93
C LYS A 218 22.60 -28.61 -31.55
N GLY A 219 22.69 -29.39 -30.48
CA GLY A 219 22.73 -28.89 -29.11
C GLY A 219 23.06 -29.96 -28.07
N VAL A 220 23.73 -29.58 -26.98
CA VAL A 220 24.13 -30.52 -25.92
C VAL A 220 23.04 -30.64 -24.86
N ILE A 221 22.55 -31.85 -24.60
CA ILE A 221 21.60 -32.10 -23.50
C ILE A 221 22.37 -32.22 -22.18
N TYR A 222 22.11 -31.30 -21.25
CA TYR A 222 22.68 -31.31 -19.90
C TYR A 222 21.59 -31.53 -18.84
N PRO A 223 21.58 -32.66 -18.10
CA PRO A 223 20.57 -32.93 -17.08
C PRO A 223 20.82 -32.14 -15.79
N ILE A 224 19.77 -31.54 -15.23
CA ILE A 224 19.78 -30.91 -13.90
C ILE A 224 18.68 -31.49 -13.01
N ASN A 225 18.84 -31.45 -11.68
CA ASN A 225 17.80 -31.91 -10.76
C ASN A 225 16.54 -31.02 -10.86
N LYS A 226 15.35 -31.62 -11.01
CA LYS A 226 14.05 -30.92 -11.11
C LYS A 226 13.73 -30.11 -9.86
N THR A 227 14.18 -30.54 -8.67
CA THR A 227 13.96 -29.82 -7.42
C THR A 227 15.28 -29.54 -6.68
N THR A 228 15.30 -28.47 -5.88
CA THR A 228 16.42 -28.19 -4.96
C THR A 228 16.11 -28.64 -3.53
N ARG A 229 15.18 -29.59 -3.35
CA ARG A 229 14.69 -30.05 -2.03
C ARG A 229 14.85 -31.56 -1.81
N SER A 230 14.85 -32.33 -2.89
CA SER A 230 15.14 -33.75 -2.90
C SER A 230 16.38 -34.01 -3.74
N HIS A 231 17.21 -34.97 -3.33
CA HIS A 231 18.19 -35.56 -4.22
C HIS A 231 17.46 -36.23 -5.40
N TRP A 232 18.12 -36.33 -6.57
CA TRP A 232 17.50 -36.90 -7.78
C TRP A 232 17.35 -38.43 -7.71
N ASN A 233 17.95 -39.06 -6.69
CA ASN A 233 17.80 -40.47 -6.32
C ASN A 233 17.99 -41.47 -7.46
N ASN A 234 18.87 -41.13 -8.40
CA ASN A 234 19.18 -41.94 -9.58
C ASN A 234 17.96 -42.20 -10.48
N ASP A 235 16.88 -41.41 -10.37
CA ASP A 235 15.68 -41.49 -11.19
C ASP A 235 15.68 -40.39 -12.27
N LEU A 236 15.68 -40.80 -13.54
CA LEU A 236 15.59 -39.88 -14.68
C LEU A 236 14.32 -39.03 -14.67
N LYS A 237 13.22 -39.51 -14.08
CA LYS A 237 11.99 -38.72 -13.93
C LYS A 237 12.18 -37.51 -13.02
N LEU A 238 13.21 -37.51 -12.16
CA LEU A 238 13.62 -36.37 -11.32
C LEU A 238 14.71 -35.49 -11.98
N ALA A 239 15.25 -35.87 -13.14
CA ALA A 239 16.09 -35.02 -13.97
C ALA A 239 15.25 -34.14 -14.92
N ARG A 240 15.71 -32.90 -15.17
CA ARG A 240 15.21 -31.99 -16.22
C ARG A 240 16.35 -31.79 -17.22
N PRO A 241 16.17 -32.15 -18.51
CA PRO A 241 17.14 -31.80 -19.54
C PRO A 241 17.14 -30.29 -19.77
N ILE A 242 18.32 -29.73 -20.03
CA ILE A 242 18.51 -28.38 -20.59
C ILE A 242 19.35 -28.53 -21.85
N VAL A 243 18.85 -28.02 -22.98
CA VAL A 243 19.62 -28.00 -24.23
C VAL A 243 20.52 -26.77 -24.27
N LEU A 244 21.83 -26.98 -24.33
CA LEU A 244 22.83 -25.95 -24.53
C LEU A 244 23.01 -25.70 -26.03
N LEU A 245 22.20 -24.80 -26.58
CA LEU A 245 22.30 -24.33 -27.97
C LEU A 245 23.48 -23.37 -28.17
N GLU A 246 23.90 -23.17 -29.41
CA GLU A 246 24.93 -22.18 -29.77
C GLU A 246 24.59 -20.74 -29.36
N THR A 247 25.60 -19.98 -28.97
CA THR A 247 25.40 -18.58 -28.54
C THR A 247 25.12 -17.65 -29.72
N ALA A 248 25.72 -17.91 -30.89
CA ALA A 248 25.37 -17.25 -32.14
C ALA A 248 23.88 -17.44 -32.51
N ARG A 249 23.39 -18.70 -32.57
CA ARG A 249 21.97 -19.03 -32.77
C ARG A 249 21.06 -18.26 -31.81
N LYS A 250 21.41 -18.17 -30.53
CA LYS A 250 20.61 -17.46 -29.53
C LYS A 250 20.56 -15.95 -29.77
N ILE A 251 21.62 -15.33 -30.28
CA ILE A 251 21.64 -13.90 -30.63
C ILE A 251 20.73 -13.66 -31.85
N TRP A 252 20.89 -14.47 -32.90
CA TRP A 252 20.05 -14.42 -34.11
C TRP A 252 18.54 -14.58 -33.79
N PHE A 253 18.17 -15.65 -33.07
CA PHE A 253 16.79 -15.84 -32.61
C PHE A 253 16.30 -14.72 -31.69
N LYS A 254 17.18 -14.11 -30.87
CA LYS A 254 16.79 -13.01 -29.99
C LYS A 254 16.42 -11.74 -30.76
N ILE A 255 17.04 -11.50 -31.92
CA ILE A 255 16.67 -10.41 -32.83
C ILE A 255 15.27 -10.67 -33.40
N LEU A 256 15.03 -11.83 -34.01
CA LEU A 256 13.71 -12.22 -34.52
C LEU A 256 12.62 -12.18 -33.45
N THR A 257 12.91 -12.68 -32.24
CA THR A 257 11.96 -12.66 -31.11
C THR A 257 11.70 -11.24 -30.62
N ASN A 258 12.66 -10.32 -30.73
CA ASN A 258 12.44 -8.91 -30.37
C ASN A 258 11.49 -8.23 -31.36
N ARG A 259 11.70 -8.44 -32.67
CA ARG A 259 10.85 -7.93 -33.76
C ARG A 259 9.43 -8.49 -33.66
N LEU A 260 9.29 -9.81 -33.57
CA LEU A 260 7.99 -10.47 -33.40
C LEU A 260 7.27 -10.00 -32.14
N SER A 261 7.96 -9.87 -31.01
CA SER A 261 7.36 -9.32 -29.78
C SER A 261 6.92 -7.86 -29.93
N GLU A 262 7.56 -7.05 -30.78
CA GLU A 262 7.14 -5.67 -31.02
C GLU A 262 5.89 -5.62 -31.91
N ILE A 263 5.79 -6.49 -32.93
CA ILE A 263 4.57 -6.70 -33.73
C ILE A 263 3.42 -7.18 -32.84
N LEU A 264 3.59 -8.30 -32.13
CA LEU A 264 2.54 -8.90 -31.27
C LEU A 264 2.03 -7.93 -30.19
N THR A 265 2.89 -7.08 -29.62
CA THR A 265 2.48 -6.08 -28.62
C THR A 265 1.85 -4.84 -29.26
N LYS A 266 2.26 -4.43 -30.47
CA LYS A 266 1.67 -3.27 -31.18
C LYS A 266 0.26 -3.60 -31.70
N GLU A 267 0.10 -4.74 -32.37
CA GLU A 267 -1.16 -5.12 -33.03
C GLU A 267 -2.10 -5.96 -32.12
N GLN A 268 -1.75 -6.19 -30.85
CA GLN A 268 -2.57 -6.90 -29.84
C GLN A 268 -3.13 -8.29 -30.25
N ILE A 269 -2.37 -9.03 -31.06
CA ILE A 269 -2.80 -10.31 -31.66
C ILE A 269 -3.14 -11.40 -30.64
N LEU A 270 -2.46 -11.40 -29.49
CA LEU A 270 -2.66 -12.35 -28.39
C LEU A 270 -3.67 -11.80 -27.36
N THR A 271 -4.53 -12.68 -26.86
CA THR A 271 -5.65 -12.30 -25.99
C THR A 271 -5.22 -11.92 -24.56
N ASN A 272 -6.01 -11.03 -23.94
CA ASN A 272 -5.80 -10.40 -22.61
C ASN A 272 -5.67 -11.36 -21.40
N THR A 273 -5.66 -12.68 -21.61
CA THR A 273 -5.52 -13.71 -20.56
C THR A 273 -4.21 -14.51 -20.65
N ASN A 274 -3.37 -14.26 -21.65
CA ASN A 274 -2.06 -14.91 -21.83
C ASN A 274 -0.91 -14.00 -21.35
N TYR A 275 -0.48 -14.17 -20.10
CA TYR A 275 0.52 -13.31 -19.44
C TYR A 275 1.99 -13.76 -19.66
N ALA A 276 2.27 -14.53 -20.71
CA ALA A 276 3.56 -15.18 -20.91
C ALA A 276 4.34 -14.59 -22.10
N ALA A 277 5.61 -14.24 -21.85
CA ALA A 277 6.64 -13.87 -22.83
C ALA A 277 6.49 -12.54 -23.60
N LEU A 278 5.41 -11.75 -23.40
CA LEU A 278 5.24 -10.43 -23.99
C LEU A 278 5.97 -9.30 -23.20
N LYS A 279 6.25 -8.17 -23.89
CA LYS A 279 6.88 -6.98 -23.28
C LYS A 279 5.81 -6.10 -22.61
N ASN A 280 6.17 -5.48 -21.48
CA ASN A 280 5.39 -4.49 -20.75
C ASN A 280 4.05 -4.93 -20.11
N GLU A 281 3.67 -6.20 -20.21
CA GLU A 281 2.48 -6.70 -19.52
C GLU A 281 2.60 -6.62 -17.99
N LYS A 282 1.58 -6.03 -17.38
CA LYS A 282 1.22 -6.25 -15.98
C LYS A 282 0.09 -7.27 -15.95
N THR A 283 -0.11 -7.93 -14.81
CA THR A 283 -1.31 -8.73 -14.55
C THR A 283 -2.54 -7.82 -14.39
N GLU A 284 -3.07 -7.31 -15.50
CA GLU A 284 -4.36 -6.62 -15.61
C GLU A 284 -5.40 -7.63 -16.10
N ILE A 285 -6.42 -7.88 -15.27
CA ILE A 285 -7.23 -9.11 -15.33
C ILE A 285 -8.62 -8.84 -15.95
N LEU A 286 -8.81 -9.20 -17.24
CA LEU A 286 -10.02 -8.99 -18.09
C LEU A 286 -10.45 -10.31 -18.82
N ASP A 287 -11.72 -10.57 -19.21
CA ASP A 287 -12.98 -9.97 -18.73
C ASP A 287 -13.88 -10.89 -17.85
N ILE A 288 -15.17 -10.60 -17.55
CA ILE A 288 -15.98 -11.35 -16.56
C ILE A 288 -16.52 -12.67 -17.11
N SER A 289 -15.60 -13.62 -17.35
CA SER A 289 -15.70 -15.02 -16.92
C SER A 289 -14.34 -15.65 -17.20
N ILE A 290 -13.38 -15.40 -16.30
CA ILE A 290 -12.04 -16.00 -16.42
C ILE A 290 -12.13 -17.45 -15.98
N ASN A 291 -12.67 -18.25 -16.90
CA ASN A 291 -12.84 -19.67 -16.73
C ASN A 291 -11.48 -20.38 -16.82
N ALA A 292 -10.50 -19.79 -17.51
CA ALA A 292 -9.11 -20.26 -17.54
C ALA A 292 -8.11 -19.09 -17.40
N THR A 293 -7.05 -19.28 -16.61
CA THR A 293 -5.80 -18.51 -16.70
C THR A 293 -4.64 -19.47 -16.95
N ALA A 294 -3.82 -19.20 -17.95
CA ALA A 294 -2.60 -19.96 -18.23
C ALA A 294 -1.35 -19.12 -17.96
N PHE A 295 -0.35 -19.71 -17.31
CA PHE A 295 1.00 -19.16 -17.22
C PHE A 295 2.00 -20.27 -17.57
N MET A 296 2.46 -20.28 -18.82
CA MET A 296 3.23 -21.40 -19.38
C MET A 296 2.46 -22.73 -19.25
N ASP A 297 2.98 -23.72 -18.53
CA ASP A 297 2.34 -25.01 -18.26
C ASP A 297 1.36 -24.99 -17.07
N ASP A 298 1.43 -23.99 -16.19
CA ASP A 298 0.52 -23.84 -15.05
C ASP A 298 -0.82 -23.21 -15.52
N THR A 299 -1.82 -24.05 -15.80
CA THR A 299 -3.19 -23.63 -16.11
C THR A 299 -4.10 -23.76 -14.88
N THR A 300 -4.88 -22.71 -14.58
CA THR A 300 -5.89 -22.70 -13.51
C THR A 300 -7.27 -22.50 -14.12
N LEU A 301 -8.19 -23.40 -13.81
CA LEU A 301 -9.59 -23.32 -14.21
C LEU A 301 -10.46 -22.84 -13.05
N ILE A 302 -11.39 -21.93 -13.31
CA ILE A 302 -12.33 -21.38 -12.32
C ILE A 302 -13.74 -21.54 -12.87
N SER A 303 -14.65 -22.12 -12.08
CA SER A 303 -16.04 -22.32 -12.50
C SER A 303 -16.99 -22.13 -11.33
N LYS A 304 -18.26 -21.82 -11.63
CA LYS A 304 -19.35 -21.68 -10.65
C LYS A 304 -19.96 -23.01 -10.21
N ASN A 305 -19.73 -24.12 -10.94
CA ASN A 305 -20.26 -25.45 -10.59
C ASN A 305 -19.43 -26.60 -11.20
N LYS A 306 -19.65 -27.83 -10.69
CA LYS A 306 -18.95 -29.06 -11.12
C LYS A 306 -19.13 -29.37 -12.62
N LYS A 307 -20.34 -29.23 -13.16
CA LYS A 307 -20.68 -29.60 -14.55
C LYS A 307 -19.94 -28.74 -15.57
N GLU A 308 -19.90 -27.44 -15.34
CA GLU A 308 -19.19 -26.48 -16.18
C GLU A 308 -17.66 -26.63 -16.05
N LEU A 309 -17.14 -26.90 -14.85
CA LEU A 309 -15.73 -27.25 -14.67
C LEU A 309 -15.35 -28.50 -15.47
N MET A 310 -16.20 -29.55 -15.48
CA MET A 310 -15.96 -30.76 -16.28
C MET A 310 -15.95 -30.46 -17.78
N LYS A 311 -16.92 -29.68 -18.30
CA LYS A 311 -16.91 -29.26 -19.73
C LYS A 311 -15.63 -28.50 -20.08
N MET A 312 -15.15 -27.63 -19.19
CA MET A 312 -13.90 -26.89 -19.41
C MET A 312 -12.66 -27.79 -19.39
N ILE A 313 -12.61 -28.79 -18.51
CA ILE A 313 -11.55 -29.80 -18.47
C ILE A 313 -11.55 -30.62 -19.76
N GLU A 314 -12.73 -31.03 -20.23
CA GLU A 314 -12.91 -31.81 -21.47
C GLU A 314 -12.44 -31.04 -22.71
N VAL A 315 -12.79 -29.76 -22.85
CA VAL A 315 -12.28 -28.89 -23.93
C VAL A 315 -10.75 -28.72 -23.83
N CYS A 316 -10.20 -28.55 -22.61
CA CYS A 316 -8.74 -28.50 -22.43
C CYS A 316 -8.09 -29.83 -22.83
N HIS A 317 -8.71 -30.97 -22.52
CA HIS A 317 -8.20 -32.30 -22.85
C HIS A 317 -8.30 -32.62 -24.35
N GLN A 318 -9.36 -32.18 -25.04
CA GLN A 318 -9.44 -32.20 -26.50
C GLN A 318 -8.30 -31.37 -27.12
N PHE A 319 -8.14 -30.11 -26.71
CA PHE A 319 -7.04 -29.26 -27.15
C PHE A 319 -5.66 -29.91 -26.89
N PHE A 320 -5.48 -30.54 -25.74
CA PHE A 320 -4.23 -31.23 -25.41
C PHE A 320 -3.97 -32.44 -26.32
N ARG A 321 -4.99 -33.22 -26.69
CA ARG A 321 -4.83 -34.34 -27.66
C ARG A 321 -4.44 -33.82 -29.04
N ILE A 322 -5.21 -32.88 -29.59
CA ILE A 322 -4.97 -32.25 -30.91
C ILE A 322 -3.53 -31.72 -31.04
N ASN A 323 -2.95 -31.18 -29.96
CA ASN A 323 -1.62 -30.55 -29.97
C ASN A 323 -0.47 -31.43 -29.43
N ASP A 324 -0.70 -32.73 -29.24
CA ASP A 324 0.26 -33.69 -28.66
C ASP A 324 0.85 -33.21 -27.31
N ILE A 325 -0.05 -32.87 -26.39
CA ILE A 325 0.24 -32.42 -25.04
C ILE A 325 -0.34 -33.44 -24.05
N LYS A 326 0.50 -33.95 -23.14
CA LYS A 326 0.05 -34.86 -22.09
C LYS A 326 -0.24 -34.15 -20.77
N ALA A 327 -1.51 -34.09 -20.37
CA ALA A 327 -1.91 -33.67 -19.03
C ALA A 327 -1.33 -34.59 -17.95
N ASN A 328 -1.09 -34.06 -16.75
CA ASN A 328 -0.60 -34.83 -15.61
C ASN A 328 -1.59 -34.71 -14.44
N ILE A 329 -2.60 -35.58 -14.43
CA ILE A 329 -3.73 -35.54 -13.49
C ILE A 329 -3.26 -35.68 -12.04
N THR A 330 -2.23 -36.48 -11.76
CA THR A 330 -1.63 -36.60 -10.41
C THR A 330 -1.12 -35.27 -9.80
N LYS A 331 -0.89 -34.24 -10.64
CA LYS A 331 -0.53 -32.89 -10.18
C LYS A 331 -1.72 -31.95 -9.95
N TYR A 332 -2.90 -32.27 -10.47
CA TYR A 332 -4.07 -31.39 -10.39
C TYR A 332 -4.42 -31.13 -8.92
N GLU A 333 -4.79 -29.89 -8.60
CA GLU A 333 -5.22 -29.48 -7.27
C GLU A 333 -6.63 -28.88 -7.37
N LEU A 334 -7.59 -29.44 -6.62
CA LEU A 334 -8.98 -28.98 -6.62
C LEU A 334 -9.24 -28.10 -5.41
N ILE A 335 -9.90 -26.96 -5.63
CA ILE A 335 -10.23 -26.00 -4.58
C ILE A 335 -11.73 -25.73 -4.62
N LYS A 336 -12.43 -26.24 -3.61
CA LYS A 336 -13.87 -26.09 -3.43
C LYS A 336 -14.15 -24.93 -2.47
N ILE A 337 -14.70 -23.82 -2.99
CA ILE A 337 -15.02 -22.62 -2.22
C ILE A 337 -16.54 -22.57 -1.99
N ASN A 338 -16.97 -22.55 -0.71
CA ASN A 338 -18.38 -22.55 -0.28
C ASN A 338 -19.22 -23.76 -0.75
N ASP A 339 -18.58 -24.79 -1.31
CA ASP A 339 -19.22 -26.05 -1.68
C ASP A 339 -19.66 -26.85 -0.44
N LYS A 340 -20.80 -27.53 -0.54
CA LYS A 340 -21.34 -28.45 0.47
C LYS A 340 -21.22 -29.91 0.03
N GLU A 341 -20.98 -30.17 -1.25
CA GLU A 341 -20.92 -31.51 -1.82
C GLU A 341 -19.56 -32.17 -1.51
N LYS A 342 -19.62 -33.35 -0.91
CA LYS A 342 -18.42 -34.16 -0.61
C LYS A 342 -17.95 -35.02 -1.78
N GLU A 343 -18.62 -34.94 -2.93
CA GLU A 343 -18.27 -35.75 -4.10
C GLU A 343 -16.83 -35.47 -4.56
N ASP A 344 -16.13 -36.56 -4.85
CA ASP A 344 -14.84 -36.55 -5.50
C ASP A 344 -14.97 -36.14 -6.98
N LEU A 345 -13.89 -35.56 -7.51
CA LEU A 345 -13.73 -35.31 -8.94
C LEU A 345 -12.83 -36.39 -9.53
N ILE A 346 -13.35 -37.10 -10.52
CA ILE A 346 -12.64 -38.15 -11.27
C ILE A 346 -12.46 -37.63 -12.69
N ILE A 347 -11.23 -37.73 -13.21
CA ILE A 347 -10.85 -37.29 -14.55
C ILE A 347 -10.08 -38.45 -15.19
N GLU A 348 -10.49 -38.89 -16.38
CA GLU A 348 -9.87 -40.04 -17.10
C GLU A 348 -9.67 -41.30 -16.22
N GLY A 349 -10.58 -41.54 -15.27
CA GLY A 349 -10.50 -42.66 -14.31
C GLY A 349 -9.63 -42.40 -13.06
N GLU A 350 -8.82 -41.33 -13.02
CA GLU A 350 -8.04 -40.95 -11.84
C GLU A 350 -8.83 -40.00 -10.91
N LYS A 351 -8.85 -40.31 -9.60
CA LYS A 351 -9.39 -39.43 -8.55
C LYS A 351 -8.38 -38.35 -8.17
N ILE A 352 -8.80 -37.08 -8.13
CA ILE A 352 -7.96 -35.98 -7.63
C ILE A 352 -7.72 -36.14 -6.11
N ILE A 353 -6.47 -36.43 -5.73
CA ILE A 353 -6.07 -36.62 -4.33
C ILE A 353 -5.99 -35.29 -3.56
N LYS A 354 -5.56 -34.20 -4.22
CA LYS A 354 -5.30 -32.91 -3.58
C LYS A 354 -6.52 -31.99 -3.63
N VAL A 355 -7.46 -32.21 -2.72
CA VAL A 355 -8.64 -31.33 -2.55
C VAL A 355 -8.48 -30.47 -1.30
N ASN A 356 -8.67 -29.15 -1.41
CA ASN A 356 -8.75 -28.20 -0.27
C ASN A 356 -7.63 -28.35 0.79
N ASN A 357 -6.37 -28.39 0.33
CA ASN A 357 -5.18 -28.68 1.16
C ASN A 357 -5.12 -27.81 2.43
N GLU A 358 -4.96 -28.43 3.60
CA GLU A 358 -4.87 -27.75 4.89
C GLU A 358 -3.67 -26.78 5.00
N GLU A 359 -2.54 -27.09 4.35
CA GLU A 359 -1.41 -26.16 4.28
C GLU A 359 -1.63 -24.97 3.33
N GLY A 360 -2.73 -25.01 2.56
CA GLY A 360 -3.01 -24.14 1.43
C GLY A 360 -2.43 -24.66 0.12
N ASN A 361 -3.16 -24.40 -0.96
CA ASN A 361 -2.74 -24.66 -2.34
C ASN A 361 -1.76 -23.57 -2.78
N ARG A 362 -0.89 -23.87 -3.76
CA ARG A 362 0.20 -22.96 -4.17
C ARG A 362 0.04 -22.53 -5.63
N TYR A 363 -0.34 -21.27 -5.85
CA TYR A 363 -0.42 -20.66 -7.18
C TYR A 363 0.66 -19.59 -7.35
N LEU A 364 1.47 -19.70 -8.40
CA LEU A 364 2.62 -18.82 -8.71
C LEU A 364 3.61 -18.57 -7.54
N GLY A 365 3.55 -19.36 -6.47
CA GLY A 365 4.37 -19.20 -5.25
C GLY A 365 3.64 -18.60 -4.04
N ILE A 366 2.43 -18.06 -4.22
CA ILE A 366 1.55 -17.64 -3.13
C ILE A 366 0.80 -18.89 -2.64
N TYR A 367 0.75 -19.08 -1.32
CA TYR A 367 -0.15 -20.06 -0.71
C TYR A 367 -1.51 -19.42 -0.49
N PHE A 368 -2.59 -20.11 -0.81
CA PHE A 368 -3.96 -19.64 -0.61
C PHE A 368 -4.84 -20.79 -0.11
N ARG A 369 -5.88 -20.47 0.67
CA ARG A 369 -6.85 -21.44 1.19
C ARG A 369 -8.26 -21.05 0.82
N TYR A 370 -9.09 -22.05 0.52
CA TYR A 370 -10.51 -21.90 0.22
C TYR A 370 -11.30 -21.12 1.28
N ASP A 371 -10.93 -21.28 2.57
CA ASP A 371 -11.57 -20.59 3.70
C ASP A 371 -10.89 -19.27 4.11
N ASN A 372 -9.83 -18.88 3.41
CA ASN A 372 -9.02 -17.68 3.65
C ASN A 372 -8.60 -17.47 5.13
N LYS A 373 -8.47 -18.54 5.93
CA LYS A 373 -8.19 -18.42 7.37
C LYS A 373 -6.85 -17.75 7.66
N ARG A 374 -6.92 -16.50 8.14
CA ARG A 374 -5.78 -15.62 8.53
C ARG A 374 -4.68 -16.32 9.33
N ARG A 375 -5.04 -17.28 10.20
CA ARG A 375 -4.12 -18.01 11.07
C ARG A 375 -3.02 -18.74 10.28
N ILE A 376 -3.36 -19.45 9.20
CA ILE A 376 -2.41 -20.28 8.44
C ILE A 376 -1.35 -19.41 7.77
N TYR A 377 -1.75 -18.31 7.11
CA TYR A 377 -0.81 -17.37 6.50
C TYR A 377 0.18 -16.79 7.52
N LYS A 378 -0.32 -16.42 8.72
CA LYS A 378 0.52 -15.94 9.84
C LYS A 378 1.47 -17.03 10.33
N GLU A 379 1.02 -18.27 10.44
CA GLU A 379 1.87 -19.42 10.82
C GLU A 379 2.95 -19.69 9.75
N LYS A 380 2.64 -19.57 8.45
CA LYS A 380 3.61 -19.70 7.34
C LYS A 380 4.69 -18.60 7.40
N ILE A 381 4.30 -17.34 7.57
CA ILE A 381 5.26 -16.21 7.75
C ILE A 381 6.10 -16.44 9.01
N THR A 382 5.48 -16.87 10.11
CA THR A 382 6.17 -17.20 11.37
C THR A 382 7.19 -18.32 11.16
N SER A 383 6.85 -19.36 10.37
CA SER A 383 7.75 -20.45 10.02
C SER A 383 8.96 -19.95 9.22
N ILE A 384 8.75 -19.11 8.20
CA ILE A 384 9.84 -18.48 7.42
C ILE A 384 10.81 -17.70 8.33
N VAL A 385 10.28 -16.89 9.26
CA VAL A 385 11.09 -16.10 10.21
C VAL A 385 11.82 -17.00 11.21
N LYS A 386 11.15 -18.04 11.74
CA LYS A 386 11.76 -19.03 12.64
C LYS A 386 12.91 -19.79 11.95
N SER A 387 12.71 -20.26 10.71
CA SER A 387 13.74 -20.93 9.92
C SER A 387 14.95 -20.03 9.66
N ALA A 388 14.73 -18.76 9.29
CA ALA A 388 15.81 -17.79 9.12
C ALA A 388 16.60 -17.57 10.44
N CYS A 389 15.88 -17.31 11.55
CA CYS A 389 16.50 -17.17 12.87
C CYS A 389 17.28 -18.41 13.33
N ASN A 390 16.85 -19.62 12.97
CA ASN A 390 17.57 -20.85 13.28
C ASN A 390 18.90 -20.91 12.53
N ILE A 391 18.92 -20.59 11.23
CA ILE A 391 20.15 -20.51 10.41
C ILE A 391 21.13 -19.48 10.98
N PHE A 392 20.64 -18.29 11.38
CA PHE A 392 21.47 -17.21 11.93
C PHE A 392 22.02 -17.50 13.34
N ASN A 393 21.33 -18.33 14.12
CA ASN A 393 21.83 -18.82 15.40
C ASN A 393 22.93 -19.86 15.22
N TRP A 394 22.66 -20.88 14.39
CA TRP A 394 23.55 -22.04 14.23
C TRP A 394 24.87 -21.67 13.54
N LYS A 395 24.82 -20.79 12.53
CA LYS A 395 26.03 -20.36 11.81
C LYS A 395 26.72 -19.18 12.51
N ARG A 396 28.05 -19.22 12.59
CA ARG A 396 28.90 -18.06 12.98
C ARG A 396 28.86 -17.01 11.86
N LEU A 397 27.87 -16.12 11.91
CA LEU A 397 27.64 -15.00 10.99
C LEU A 397 27.78 -13.66 11.71
N ASN A 398 28.32 -12.67 10.99
CA ASN A 398 28.41 -11.29 11.47
C ASN A 398 27.08 -10.54 11.26
N GLU A 399 26.81 -9.43 11.96
CA GLU A 399 25.49 -8.78 11.87
C GLU A 399 25.20 -8.20 10.47
N LYS A 400 26.19 -7.57 9.82
CA LYS A 400 26.08 -7.13 8.40
C LYS A 400 25.70 -8.28 7.45
N GLN A 401 26.25 -9.49 7.66
CA GLN A 401 25.91 -10.68 6.86
C GLN A 401 24.47 -11.14 7.09
N ILE A 402 24.00 -11.11 8.34
CA ILE A 402 22.60 -11.44 8.70
C ILE A 402 21.63 -10.43 8.08
N ILE A 403 21.94 -9.13 8.18
CA ILE A 403 21.14 -8.05 7.58
C ILE A 403 21.09 -8.19 6.05
N ALA A 404 22.20 -8.52 5.39
CA ALA A 404 22.23 -8.78 3.96
C ALA A 404 21.34 -9.97 3.56
N VAL A 405 21.45 -11.12 4.23
CA VAL A 405 20.59 -12.29 3.94
C VAL A 405 19.12 -11.98 4.21
N TRP A 406 18.82 -11.26 5.30
CA TRP A 406 17.47 -10.81 5.62
C TRP A 406 16.90 -9.91 4.52
N ASN A 407 17.56 -8.78 4.23
CA ASN A 407 17.10 -7.75 3.31
C ASN A 407 17.00 -8.23 1.84
N ILE A 408 17.86 -9.17 1.42
CA ILE A 408 17.95 -9.65 0.02
C ILE A 408 17.12 -10.92 -0.21
N VAL A 409 16.97 -11.81 0.78
CA VAL A 409 16.37 -13.14 0.57
C VAL A 409 15.12 -13.39 1.39
N ILE A 410 15.11 -13.02 2.67
CA ILE A 410 13.99 -13.33 3.57
C ILE A 410 12.87 -12.31 3.40
N VAL A 411 13.23 -11.03 3.31
CA VAL A 411 12.30 -9.91 3.08
C VAL A 411 11.44 -10.09 1.82
N PRO A 412 11.97 -10.35 0.61
CA PRO A 412 11.13 -10.56 -0.56
C PRO A 412 10.20 -11.77 -0.46
N ARG A 413 10.60 -12.83 0.27
CA ARG A 413 9.72 -13.98 0.53
C ARG A 413 8.56 -13.61 1.45
N ILE A 414 8.81 -12.78 2.46
CA ILE A 414 7.77 -12.29 3.37
C ILE A 414 6.85 -11.31 2.64
N GLU A 415 7.40 -10.34 1.90
CA GLU A 415 6.68 -9.39 1.03
C GLU A 415 5.68 -10.13 0.12
N TYR A 416 6.11 -11.24 -0.50
CA TYR A 416 5.25 -12.05 -1.36
C TYR A 416 4.12 -12.79 -0.62
N GLN A 417 4.29 -13.16 0.66
CA GLN A 417 3.20 -13.76 1.46
C GLN A 417 2.26 -12.70 2.04
N LEU A 418 2.75 -11.50 2.36
CA LEU A 418 1.95 -10.38 2.85
C LEU A 418 0.92 -9.89 1.82
N ALA A 419 1.13 -10.16 0.53
CA ALA A 419 0.13 -9.89 -0.52
C ALA A 419 -1.24 -10.51 -0.19
N ALA A 420 -1.30 -11.66 0.51
CA ALA A 420 -2.53 -12.33 0.92
C ALA A 420 -3.06 -11.94 2.32
N ILE A 421 -2.23 -11.31 3.18
CA ILE A 421 -2.58 -11.05 4.59
C ILE A 421 -2.01 -9.73 5.10
N VAL A 422 -2.85 -8.97 5.80
CA VAL A 422 -2.43 -7.80 6.58
C VAL A 422 -2.20 -8.18 8.04
N LEU A 423 -0.97 -7.99 8.53
CA LEU A 423 -0.54 -8.13 9.92
C LEU A 423 -0.62 -6.79 10.66
N THR A 424 -0.93 -6.81 11.95
CA THR A 424 -0.88 -5.59 12.78
C THR A 424 0.55 -5.20 13.10
N LYS A 425 0.77 -3.93 13.47
CA LYS A 425 2.09 -3.41 13.89
C LYS A 425 2.69 -4.25 15.03
N ASN A 426 1.87 -4.64 16.01
CA ASN A 426 2.30 -5.49 17.13
C ASN A 426 2.69 -6.93 16.70
N GLU A 427 1.97 -7.53 15.75
CA GLU A 427 2.34 -8.85 15.22
C GLU A 427 3.67 -8.81 14.46
N CYS A 428 3.90 -7.75 13.67
CA CYS A 428 5.18 -7.54 12.99
C CYS A 428 6.33 -7.35 13.99
N ASN A 429 6.12 -6.54 15.04
CA ASN A 429 7.11 -6.35 16.11
C ASN A 429 7.47 -7.69 16.77
N ASN A 430 6.48 -8.51 17.10
CA ASN A 430 6.68 -9.83 17.72
C ASN A 430 7.46 -10.81 16.83
N LEU A 431 7.24 -10.78 15.51
CA LEU A 431 8.04 -11.55 14.55
C LEU A 431 9.51 -11.08 14.54
N MET A 432 9.74 -9.76 14.67
CA MET A 432 11.09 -9.18 14.65
C MET A 432 11.87 -9.35 15.95
N THR A 433 11.21 -9.49 17.11
CA THR A 433 11.86 -9.60 18.43
C THR A 433 13.02 -10.60 18.46
N ARG A 434 12.85 -11.81 17.92
CA ARG A 434 13.91 -12.84 17.93
C ARG A 434 15.09 -12.43 17.04
N LEU A 435 14.82 -11.90 15.85
CA LEU A 435 15.86 -11.43 14.92
C LEU A 435 16.64 -10.25 15.50
N ASN A 436 15.94 -9.27 16.07
CA ASN A 436 16.53 -8.10 16.71
C ASN A 436 17.49 -8.50 17.84
N GLY A 437 17.11 -9.49 18.66
CA GLY A 437 17.97 -10.05 19.71
C GLY A 437 19.24 -10.72 19.16
N ILE A 438 19.13 -11.47 18.06
CA ILE A 438 20.29 -12.09 17.38
C ILE A 438 21.23 -11.01 16.85
N ILE A 439 20.70 -10.02 16.14
CA ILE A 439 21.49 -8.94 15.51
C ILE A 439 22.20 -8.10 16.58
N LYS A 440 21.51 -7.67 17.64
CA LYS A 440 22.13 -6.95 18.78
C LYS A 440 23.26 -7.78 19.40
N LYS A 441 23.05 -9.07 19.63
CA LYS A 441 24.07 -9.98 20.19
C LYS A 441 25.30 -10.12 19.28
N ARG A 442 25.12 -10.23 17.96
CA ARG A 442 26.25 -10.29 17.01
C ARG A 442 27.00 -8.96 16.92
N ALA A 443 26.26 -7.84 16.95
CA ALA A 443 26.81 -6.48 17.00
C ALA A 443 27.47 -6.09 18.35
N GLY A 444 27.54 -7.01 19.32
CA GLY A 444 28.07 -6.73 20.66
C GLY A 444 27.24 -5.75 21.51
N LEU A 445 26.01 -5.45 21.12
CA LEU A 445 25.10 -4.49 21.76
C LEU A 445 24.23 -5.13 22.85
N ALA A 446 23.77 -4.32 23.82
CA ALA A 446 22.89 -4.79 24.88
C ALA A 446 21.48 -5.11 24.33
N LYS A 447 20.76 -6.04 24.98
CA LYS A 447 19.36 -6.35 24.61
C LYS A 447 18.45 -5.11 24.68
N SER A 448 18.72 -4.23 25.65
CA SER A 448 18.06 -2.96 25.93
C SER A 448 18.40 -1.81 24.98
N THR A 449 19.48 -1.92 24.17
CA THR A 449 19.88 -0.88 23.22
C THR A 449 18.70 -0.50 22.31
N PRO A 450 18.41 0.79 22.05
CA PRO A 450 17.25 1.21 21.27
C PRO A 450 17.16 0.55 19.88
N ASN A 451 15.93 0.32 19.40
CA ASN A 451 15.71 -0.40 18.14
C ASN A 451 16.05 0.43 16.89
N PHE A 452 16.06 1.77 16.95
CA PHE A 452 16.46 2.60 15.81
C PHE A 452 17.89 2.30 15.34
N ILE A 453 18.78 1.86 16.22
CA ILE A 453 20.15 1.42 15.87
C ILE A 453 20.13 0.31 14.80
N LEU A 454 19.11 -0.56 14.85
CA LEU A 454 18.94 -1.64 13.88
C LEU A 454 18.36 -1.13 12.56
N PHE A 455 17.34 -0.28 12.63
CA PHE A 455 16.46 0.03 11.50
C PHE A 455 16.86 1.28 10.70
N GLU A 456 17.56 2.23 11.32
CA GLU A 456 17.97 3.47 10.65
C GLU A 456 18.91 3.18 9.46
N LYS A 457 18.65 3.83 8.32
CA LYS A 457 19.34 3.58 7.03
C LYS A 457 20.83 3.90 7.09
N ASP A 458 21.17 4.86 7.96
CA ASP A 458 22.51 5.39 8.19
C ASP A 458 23.13 4.86 9.48
N LEU A 459 22.58 3.78 10.04
CA LEU A 459 23.23 2.92 11.04
C LEU A 459 23.37 1.50 10.48
N LEU A 460 22.52 0.55 10.89
CA LEU A 460 22.58 -0.86 10.44
C LEU A 460 21.64 -1.18 9.25
N GLY A 461 20.59 -0.40 9.01
CA GLY A 461 19.73 -0.55 7.82
C GLY A 461 18.97 -1.88 7.70
N LEU A 462 18.57 -2.50 8.82
CA LEU A 462 17.69 -3.66 8.84
C LEU A 462 16.29 -3.27 8.35
N LYS A 463 15.68 -4.04 7.44
CA LYS A 463 14.29 -3.80 7.03
C LYS A 463 13.29 -4.41 8.00
N HIS A 464 12.33 -3.60 8.46
CA HIS A 464 11.25 -4.02 9.34
C HIS A 464 10.03 -4.56 8.56
N ILE A 465 9.41 -5.65 9.04
CA ILE A 465 8.28 -6.32 8.35
C ILE A 465 7.08 -5.37 8.18
N TYR A 466 6.80 -4.52 9.17
CA TYR A 466 5.67 -3.59 9.08
C TYR A 466 5.91 -2.51 8.02
N ASP A 467 7.11 -1.94 7.92
CA ASP A 467 7.44 -0.93 6.90
C ASP A 467 7.30 -1.51 5.48
N LEU A 468 7.76 -2.75 5.29
CA LEU A 468 7.61 -3.51 4.04
C LEU A 468 6.15 -3.79 3.68
N GLN A 469 5.35 -4.21 4.66
CA GLN A 469 3.91 -4.38 4.46
C GLN A 469 3.29 -3.06 4.01
N MET A 470 3.58 -1.98 4.74
CA MET A 470 3.05 -0.67 4.42
C MET A 470 3.45 -0.26 3.00
N GLU A 471 4.73 -0.30 2.60
CA GLU A 471 5.19 -0.03 1.20
C GLU A 471 4.33 -0.72 0.12
N MET A 472 3.92 -1.97 0.36
CA MET A 472 3.11 -2.77 -0.54
C MET A 472 1.61 -2.37 -0.50
N LEU A 473 1.06 -2.06 0.68
CA LEU A 473 -0.35 -1.71 0.84
C LEU A 473 -0.77 -0.47 0.03
N TYR A 474 0.03 0.62 0.02
CA TYR A 474 -0.31 1.82 -0.79
C TYR A 474 -0.50 1.44 -2.26
N LYS A 475 0.45 0.69 -2.83
CA LYS A 475 0.42 0.28 -4.23
C LYS A 475 -0.77 -0.63 -4.52
N ASN A 476 -0.96 -1.68 -3.72
CA ASN A 476 -1.96 -2.69 -3.99
C ASN A 476 -3.39 -2.16 -3.77
N LEU A 477 -3.60 -1.31 -2.77
CA LEU A 477 -4.93 -0.74 -2.50
C LEU A 477 -5.33 0.29 -3.56
N LEU A 478 -4.40 1.16 -3.99
CA LEU A 478 -4.65 2.07 -5.12
C LEU A 478 -4.87 1.34 -6.44
N TYR A 479 -4.16 0.23 -6.68
CA TYR A 479 -4.39 -0.63 -7.84
C TYR A 479 -5.76 -1.34 -7.79
N GLN A 480 -6.29 -1.62 -6.59
CA GLN A 480 -7.67 -2.12 -6.45
C GLN A 480 -8.71 -1.02 -6.62
N ALA A 481 -8.44 0.21 -6.18
CA ALA A 481 -9.39 1.32 -6.28
C ALA A 481 -9.43 1.99 -7.67
N ASN A 482 -8.29 2.06 -8.37
CA ASN A 482 -8.08 2.79 -9.63
C ASN A 482 -7.48 1.95 -10.76
N GLY A 483 -7.37 0.63 -10.58
CA GLY A 483 -6.99 -0.28 -11.66
C GLY A 483 -8.12 -0.42 -12.67
N ASN A 484 -8.17 -1.58 -13.32
CA ASN A 484 -9.24 -1.86 -14.27
C ASN A 484 -10.65 -1.79 -13.62
N GLU A 485 -11.67 -1.59 -14.46
CA GLU A 485 -13.04 -1.32 -14.02
C GLU A 485 -13.58 -2.39 -13.06
N LYS A 486 -13.22 -3.66 -13.27
CA LYS A 486 -13.62 -4.75 -12.38
C LYS A 486 -13.01 -4.69 -10.99
N LEU A 487 -11.70 -4.42 -10.89
CA LEU A 487 -11.02 -4.31 -9.61
C LEU A 487 -11.62 -3.15 -8.82
N LYS A 488 -11.83 -2.02 -9.50
CA LYS A 488 -12.59 -0.88 -8.98
C LYS A 488 -14.00 -1.27 -8.53
N ARG A 489 -14.75 -2.04 -9.33
CA ARG A 489 -16.10 -2.54 -8.97
C ARG A 489 -16.06 -3.45 -7.74
N LEU A 490 -15.08 -4.35 -7.61
CA LEU A 490 -14.88 -5.19 -6.42
C LEU A 490 -14.51 -4.37 -5.19
N PHE A 491 -13.65 -3.36 -5.34
CA PHE A 491 -13.32 -2.40 -4.29
C PHE A 491 -14.58 -1.65 -3.83
N LEU A 492 -15.33 -1.03 -4.75
CA LEU A 492 -16.60 -0.35 -4.46
C LEU A 492 -17.61 -1.27 -3.76
N ILE A 493 -17.81 -2.50 -4.24
CA ILE A 493 -18.69 -3.48 -3.57
C ILE A 493 -18.22 -3.74 -2.13
N LYS A 494 -16.92 -3.85 -1.87
CA LYS A 494 -16.37 -4.10 -0.53
C LYS A 494 -16.49 -2.87 0.38
N ILE A 495 -16.37 -1.67 -0.17
CA ILE A 495 -16.64 -0.40 0.53
C ILE A 495 -18.12 -0.30 0.90
N SER A 496 -19.04 -0.51 -0.05
CA SER A 496 -20.49 -0.48 0.20
C SER A 496 -20.98 -1.60 1.13
N GLN A 497 -20.31 -2.75 1.16
CA GLN A 497 -20.55 -3.78 2.18
C GLN A 497 -20.23 -3.24 3.59
N GLU A 498 -19.13 -2.51 3.78
CA GLU A 498 -18.80 -1.93 5.10
C GLU A 498 -19.68 -0.72 5.44
N GLN A 499 -20.10 0.11 4.47
CA GLN A 499 -21.14 1.13 4.68
C GLN A 499 -22.42 0.52 5.26
N LYS A 500 -22.85 -0.64 4.74
CA LYS A 500 -24.03 -1.38 5.25
C LYS A 500 -23.78 -2.11 6.58
N ASN A 501 -22.53 -2.42 6.93
CA ASN A 501 -22.15 -3.01 8.22
C ASN A 501 -22.08 -1.98 9.35
N ILE A 502 -21.65 -0.75 9.05
CA ILE A 502 -21.60 0.38 10.00
C ILE A 502 -22.94 1.13 10.03
N TRP A 503 -23.67 1.08 8.92
CA TRP A 503 -24.87 1.85 8.61
C TRP A 503 -24.61 3.36 8.70
N THR A 504 -23.97 3.89 7.66
CA THR A 504 -23.48 5.28 7.54
C THR A 504 -23.49 5.74 6.09
N SER A 505 -23.68 7.04 5.87
CA SER A 505 -23.62 7.67 4.56
C SER A 505 -22.19 8.00 4.11
N LYS A 506 -21.27 8.14 5.07
CA LYS A 506 -19.85 8.47 4.86
C LYS A 506 -19.10 7.37 4.13
N CYS A 507 -17.93 7.72 3.60
CA CYS A 507 -17.03 6.72 3.02
C CYS A 507 -16.24 5.99 4.12
N PRO A 508 -16.22 4.63 4.15
CA PRO A 508 -15.33 3.85 5.00
C PRO A 508 -13.84 4.14 4.82
N GLY A 509 -13.44 4.74 3.68
CA GLY A 509 -12.08 5.21 3.42
C GLY A 509 -11.73 6.56 4.07
N GLU A 510 -12.73 7.33 4.47
CA GLU A 510 -12.58 8.55 5.29
C GLU A 510 -12.65 8.24 6.80
N MET A 511 -13.29 7.12 7.17
CA MET A 511 -13.59 6.75 8.54
C MET A 511 -12.51 5.88 9.20
N GLN A 512 -12.41 5.98 10.53
CA GLN A 512 -11.56 5.10 11.31
C GLN A 512 -12.22 3.72 11.49
N ILE A 513 -11.62 2.68 10.88
CA ILE A 513 -12.18 1.32 10.88
C ILE A 513 -11.91 0.62 12.22
N GLU A 514 -12.84 0.74 13.17
CA GLU A 514 -12.78 0.05 14.46
C GLU A 514 -13.14 -1.45 14.38
N SER A 515 -13.88 -1.86 13.35
CA SER A 515 -14.41 -3.22 13.18
C SER A 515 -13.32 -4.32 13.16
N LYS A 516 -13.69 -5.56 13.51
CA LYS A 516 -12.79 -6.71 13.34
C LYS A 516 -12.87 -7.17 11.88
N CYS A 517 -11.85 -6.83 11.09
CA CYS A 517 -11.73 -7.18 9.68
C CYS A 517 -11.43 -8.69 9.49
N HIS A 518 -12.41 -9.55 9.79
CA HIS A 518 -12.30 -11.00 9.54
C HIS A 518 -12.47 -11.28 8.04
N HIS A 519 -11.48 -11.95 7.45
CA HIS A 519 -11.49 -12.44 6.04
C HIS A 519 -11.64 -11.37 4.94
N ASN A 520 -11.54 -10.07 5.27
CA ASN A 520 -11.55 -8.97 4.29
C ASN A 520 -10.19 -8.24 4.29
N TRP A 521 -9.42 -8.44 3.21
CA TRP A 521 -8.09 -7.85 3.03
C TRP A 521 -8.15 -6.32 2.86
N ILE A 522 -9.13 -5.80 2.12
CA ILE A 522 -9.29 -4.36 1.83
C ILE A 522 -9.49 -3.59 3.13
N LEU A 523 -10.44 -4.02 3.97
CA LEU A 523 -10.70 -3.37 5.27
C LEU A 523 -9.50 -3.50 6.22
N ALA A 524 -8.79 -4.63 6.21
CA ALA A 524 -7.59 -4.80 7.02
C ALA A 524 -6.45 -3.87 6.54
N ALA A 525 -6.31 -3.65 5.23
CA ALA A 525 -5.34 -2.72 4.65
C ALA A 525 -5.67 -1.27 4.98
N MET A 526 -6.93 -0.87 4.80
CA MET A 526 -7.43 0.46 5.18
C MET A 526 -7.28 0.72 6.68
N LYS A 527 -7.50 -0.30 7.53
CA LYS A 527 -7.25 -0.20 8.98
C LYS A 527 -5.77 0.03 9.31
N ALA A 528 -4.85 -0.65 8.63
CA ALA A 528 -3.42 -0.43 8.80
C ALA A 528 -2.94 0.94 8.28
N LEU A 529 -3.59 1.50 7.26
CA LEU A 529 -3.36 2.88 6.79
C LEU A 529 -3.91 3.91 7.79
N ASN A 530 -5.11 3.68 8.33
CA ASN A 530 -5.70 4.50 9.40
C ASN A 530 -4.82 4.55 10.66
N GLU A 531 -4.10 3.46 11.02
CA GLU A 531 -3.12 3.45 12.12
C GLU A 531 -1.92 4.40 11.90
N GLU A 532 -1.69 4.88 10.68
CA GLU A 532 -0.65 5.87 10.31
C GLU A 532 -1.25 7.18 9.76
N ASN A 533 -2.51 7.48 10.12
CA ASN A 533 -3.29 8.67 9.70
C ASN A 533 -3.48 8.82 8.18
N ILE A 534 -3.59 7.70 7.45
CA ILE A 534 -3.73 7.70 5.99
C ILE A 534 -5.09 7.16 5.59
N ARG A 535 -5.77 7.94 4.75
CA ARG A 535 -7.12 7.69 4.24
C ARG A 535 -7.08 7.49 2.73
N ILE A 536 -8.05 6.73 2.22
CA ILE A 536 -8.26 6.54 0.78
C ILE A 536 -9.63 7.08 0.39
N CYS A 537 -9.69 8.10 -0.45
CA CYS A 537 -10.96 8.69 -0.88
C CYS A 537 -10.82 9.40 -2.24
N ASN A 538 -11.93 9.72 -2.90
CA ASN A 538 -11.95 10.58 -4.09
C ASN A 538 -12.36 12.05 -3.79
N HIS A 539 -12.54 12.40 -2.51
CA HIS A 539 -12.88 13.76 -2.07
C HIS A 539 -11.71 14.46 -1.39
N GLU A 540 -11.41 15.69 -1.81
CA GLU A 540 -11.38 16.90 -0.97
C GLU A 540 -10.97 18.08 -1.89
N ILE A 541 -11.91 19.00 -2.20
CA ILE A 541 -11.74 20.48 -2.33
C ILE A 541 -12.94 21.19 -3.04
N LYS A 542 -13.61 20.64 -4.07
CA LYS A 542 -14.80 21.30 -4.71
C LYS A 542 -15.93 20.35 -5.22
N ASN A 543 -17.12 20.56 -4.66
CA ASN A 543 -18.52 20.35 -5.08
C ASN A 543 -19.07 19.13 -5.90
N THR A 544 -20.24 18.67 -5.41
CA THR A 544 -21.41 18.05 -6.10
C THR A 544 -21.40 16.61 -6.63
N ASN A 545 -20.36 16.10 -7.29
CA ASN A 545 -20.45 14.80 -8.01
C ASN A 545 -19.87 13.57 -7.27
N GLU A 546 -20.19 13.45 -5.98
CA GLU A 546 -19.85 12.26 -5.17
C GLU A 546 -20.68 11.03 -5.61
N ARG A 547 -20.01 9.96 -6.07
CA ARG A 547 -20.65 8.68 -6.47
C ARG A 547 -20.64 7.59 -5.39
N HIS A 548 -19.93 7.78 -4.28
CA HIS A 548 -19.69 6.73 -3.28
C HIS A 548 -20.10 7.06 -1.84
N ARG A 549 -20.55 8.30 -1.55
CA ARG A 549 -21.34 8.60 -0.34
C ARG A 549 -22.82 8.36 -0.64
N ILE A 550 -23.58 7.95 0.37
CA ILE A 550 -25.04 7.82 0.24
C ILE A 550 -25.64 9.22 0.33
N LYS A 551 -26.41 9.64 -0.68
CA LYS A 551 -27.13 10.91 -0.71
C LYS A 551 -28.51 10.73 -0.07
N GLY A 552 -28.98 11.69 0.74
CA GLY A 552 -30.31 11.66 1.36
C GLY A 552 -30.54 12.73 2.43
N GLY A 553 -29.57 12.95 3.31
CA GLY A 553 -29.55 14.04 4.29
C GLY A 553 -28.17 14.72 4.35
N ARG A 554 -28.03 15.75 5.19
CA ARG A 554 -26.81 16.54 5.35
C ARG A 554 -25.95 16.05 6.52
N THR A 555 -26.57 15.64 7.63
CA THR A 555 -25.86 15.26 8.86
C THR A 555 -26.03 13.77 9.16
N ASP A 556 -24.95 12.99 9.10
CA ASP A 556 -24.95 11.56 9.46
C ASP A 556 -25.13 11.39 10.98
N ILE A 557 -26.01 10.49 11.41
CA ILE A 557 -26.28 10.23 12.84
C ILE A 557 -25.02 9.89 13.64
N LEU A 558 -24.00 9.31 13.02
CA LEU A 558 -22.73 8.96 13.67
C LEU A 558 -21.89 10.18 14.10
N GLU A 559 -22.24 11.38 13.66
CA GLU A 559 -21.62 12.64 14.15
C GLU A 559 -22.18 13.04 15.52
N ILE A 560 -23.43 12.68 15.82
CA ILE A 560 -24.17 13.07 17.03
C ILE A 560 -24.20 11.93 18.05
N LEU A 561 -24.32 10.68 17.58
CA LEU A 561 -24.49 9.50 18.42
C LEU A 561 -23.20 9.15 19.17
N ASN A 562 -23.31 8.91 20.48
CA ASN A 562 -22.18 8.50 21.32
C ASN A 562 -21.42 7.28 20.70
N PRO A 563 -20.08 7.35 20.51
CA PRO A 563 -19.30 6.29 19.87
C PRO A 563 -19.53 4.88 20.43
N LYS A 564 -19.78 4.76 21.75
CA LYS A 564 -20.04 3.47 22.41
C LYS A 564 -21.35 2.80 21.96
N LEU A 565 -22.30 3.57 21.41
CA LEU A 565 -23.61 3.09 20.95
C LEU A 565 -23.66 2.78 19.45
N ILE A 566 -22.70 3.25 18.66
CA ILE A 566 -22.66 3.10 17.19
C ILE A 566 -22.81 1.63 16.78
N LYS A 567 -21.97 0.76 17.32
CA LYS A 567 -21.91 -0.67 16.95
C LYS A 567 -23.15 -1.46 17.39
N ASN A 568 -23.70 -1.15 18.55
CA ASN A 568 -24.87 -1.86 19.10
C ASN A 568 -26.19 -1.37 18.46
N SER A 569 -26.21 -0.15 17.95
CA SER A 569 -27.40 0.44 17.31
C SER A 569 -27.59 0.05 15.83
N VAL A 570 -26.55 -0.43 15.12
CA VAL A 570 -26.57 -0.73 13.66
C VAL A 570 -27.84 -1.46 13.23
N ASN A 571 -28.12 -2.64 13.80
CA ASN A 571 -29.29 -3.44 13.40
C ASN A 571 -30.61 -2.72 13.69
N SER A 572 -30.67 -1.93 14.77
CA SER A 572 -31.82 -1.12 15.11
C SER A 572 -32.01 -0.01 14.07
N ARG A 573 -31.02 0.87 13.86
CA ARG A 573 -31.03 1.96 12.87
C ARG A 573 -31.38 1.45 11.46
N ARG A 574 -30.70 0.40 10.99
CA ARG A 574 -30.97 -0.26 9.69
C ARG A 574 -32.41 -0.79 9.58
N SER A 575 -32.95 -1.41 10.63
CA SER A 575 -34.32 -1.95 10.61
C SER A 575 -35.44 -0.88 10.66
N LYS A 576 -35.09 0.40 10.83
CA LYS A 576 -36.00 1.55 10.72
C LYS A 576 -35.57 2.50 9.58
N ASP A 577 -34.57 2.12 8.80
CA ASP A 577 -34.01 2.91 7.71
C ASP A 577 -33.67 4.35 8.14
N VAL A 578 -32.88 4.48 9.21
CA VAL A 578 -32.46 5.77 9.78
C VAL A 578 -30.96 5.90 9.63
N MET A 579 -30.49 6.91 8.91
CA MET A 579 -29.06 7.15 8.63
C MET A 579 -28.65 8.60 8.92
N PHE A 580 -29.54 9.56 8.65
CA PHE A 580 -29.30 10.99 8.83
C PHE A 580 -30.12 11.58 9.98
N LEU A 581 -29.76 12.75 10.48
CA LEU A 581 -30.54 13.46 11.50
C LEU A 581 -31.96 13.75 11.00
N GLU A 582 -32.08 14.12 9.73
CA GLU A 582 -33.32 14.45 9.03
C GLU A 582 -34.32 13.29 8.96
N ASP A 583 -33.86 12.03 9.05
CA ASP A 583 -34.74 10.85 9.20
C ASP A 583 -35.52 10.85 10.53
N LEU A 584 -35.05 11.60 11.53
CA LEU A 584 -35.65 11.70 12.86
C LEU A 584 -36.50 12.97 13.04
N LEU A 585 -36.57 13.84 12.04
CA LEU A 585 -37.30 15.11 12.11
C LEU A 585 -38.68 15.02 11.45
N GLU A 586 -39.60 15.87 11.91
CA GLU A 586 -40.88 16.15 11.25
C GLU A 586 -40.63 16.92 9.93
N ALA A 587 -41.66 17.07 9.10
CA ALA A 587 -41.53 17.71 7.78
C ALA A 587 -41.11 19.19 7.82
N ASP A 588 -41.21 19.83 8.98
CA ASP A 588 -40.75 21.20 9.24
C ASP A 588 -39.22 21.33 9.41
N GLY A 589 -38.49 20.24 9.67
CA GLY A 589 -37.05 20.27 10.00
C GLY A 589 -36.71 20.91 11.35
N ILE A 590 -37.70 21.25 12.17
CA ILE A 590 -37.58 21.96 13.45
C ILE A 590 -37.86 21.03 14.63
N ASN A 591 -38.82 20.10 14.47
CA ASN A 591 -39.28 19.21 15.53
C ASN A 591 -38.80 17.77 15.32
N MET A 592 -38.44 17.08 16.41
CA MET A 592 -38.05 15.67 16.38
C MET A 592 -39.28 14.75 16.47
N LEU A 593 -39.41 13.78 15.57
CA LEU A 593 -40.46 12.76 15.60
C LEU A 593 -40.51 12.01 16.93
N LYS A 594 -41.71 11.64 17.38
CA LYS A 594 -41.91 10.68 18.49
C LYS A 594 -41.57 9.26 18.01
N TRP A 595 -40.95 8.43 18.85
CA TRP A 595 -40.53 7.06 18.48
C TRP A 595 -41.64 6.21 17.82
N LYS A 596 -42.88 6.31 18.31
CA LYS A 596 -44.04 5.61 17.73
C LYS A 596 -44.44 6.15 16.35
N HIS A 597 -44.27 7.45 16.11
CA HIS A 597 -44.55 8.10 14.82
C HIS A 597 -43.50 7.65 13.79
N LEU A 598 -42.21 7.74 14.13
CA LEU A 598 -41.09 7.24 13.30
C LEU A 598 -41.27 5.77 12.91
N CYS A 599 -41.66 4.91 13.86
CA CYS A 599 -41.93 3.51 13.56
C CYS A 599 -43.05 3.33 12.53
N LYS A 600 -44.11 4.14 12.59
CA LYS A 600 -45.25 4.07 11.66
C LYS A 600 -44.96 4.70 10.30
N GLU A 601 -44.27 5.83 10.27
CA GLU A 601 -43.79 6.48 9.04
C GLU A 601 -42.92 5.53 8.21
N LYS A 602 -42.06 4.72 8.85
CA LYS A 602 -41.21 3.70 8.19
C LYS A 602 -41.89 2.31 8.07
N GLY A 603 -43.22 2.22 8.25
CA GLY A 603 -44.00 0.98 8.06
C GLY A 603 -43.70 -0.18 9.04
N ARG A 604 -43.23 0.11 10.25
CA ARG A 604 -42.78 -0.88 11.26
C ARG A 604 -43.74 -1.00 12.45
N ASN A 605 -43.62 -2.13 13.16
CA ASN A 605 -44.37 -2.41 14.37
C ASN A 605 -43.92 -1.49 15.54
N THR A 606 -44.89 -0.94 16.27
CA THR A 606 -44.70 -0.06 17.44
C THR A 606 -44.54 -0.81 18.77
N LYS A 607 -44.63 -2.15 18.79
CA LYS A 607 -44.39 -2.99 19.98
C LYS A 607 -42.90 -3.06 20.33
N GLY A 608 -42.54 -2.69 21.56
CA GLY A 608 -41.18 -2.79 22.11
C GLY A 608 -40.77 -1.60 22.98
N LYS A 609 -39.63 -1.69 23.67
CA LYS A 609 -39.03 -0.57 24.42
C LYS A 609 -38.33 0.41 23.45
N ILE A 610 -38.29 1.69 23.79
CA ILE A 610 -37.55 2.71 23.02
C ILE A 610 -36.04 2.38 23.07
N PRO A 611 -35.32 2.37 21.93
CA PRO A 611 -33.89 2.08 21.93
C PRO A 611 -33.05 3.15 22.62
N LYS A 612 -32.03 2.74 23.39
CA LYS A 612 -31.09 3.66 24.06
C LYS A 612 -30.38 4.65 23.13
N TRP A 613 -30.17 4.28 21.86
CA TRP A 613 -29.55 5.18 20.87
C TRP A 613 -30.47 6.34 20.49
N PHE A 614 -31.80 6.14 20.49
CA PHE A 614 -32.76 7.18 20.19
C PHE A 614 -32.87 8.17 21.35
N LEU A 615 -32.95 7.65 22.59
CA LEU A 615 -32.93 8.47 23.82
C LEU A 615 -31.66 9.32 23.93
N ASN A 616 -30.48 8.75 23.59
CA ASN A 616 -29.23 9.51 23.62
C ASN A 616 -29.19 10.66 22.59
N ILE A 617 -29.76 10.46 21.39
CA ILE A 617 -29.89 11.55 20.41
C ILE A 617 -30.88 12.60 20.91
N GLU A 618 -32.03 12.17 21.44
CA GLU A 618 -33.08 13.02 22.03
C GLU A 618 -32.54 13.93 23.15
N GLU A 619 -31.77 13.38 24.10
CA GLU A 619 -31.03 14.14 25.14
C GLU A 619 -30.00 15.13 24.56
N THR A 620 -29.43 14.81 23.40
CA THR A 620 -28.36 15.63 22.78
C THR A 620 -28.93 16.81 22.00
N ILE A 621 -30.03 16.62 21.26
CA ILE A 621 -30.51 17.59 20.27
C ILE A 621 -31.70 18.46 20.71
N ILE A 622 -32.48 18.06 21.73
CA ILE A 622 -33.65 18.83 22.17
C ILE A 622 -33.25 20.01 23.07
N GLU A 623 -33.95 21.13 22.92
CA GLU A 623 -33.67 22.39 23.63
C GLU A 623 -34.11 22.37 25.10
N ASP A 624 -35.35 21.92 25.40
CA ASP A 624 -35.91 21.84 26.76
C ASP A 624 -36.47 20.43 27.06
N VAL A 625 -35.81 19.67 27.94
CA VAL A 625 -36.28 18.33 28.38
C VAL A 625 -37.36 18.50 29.46
N GLY A 626 -38.59 18.81 29.04
CA GLY A 626 -39.75 18.92 29.95
C GLY A 626 -40.99 19.62 29.40
N LYS A 627 -40.87 20.41 28.31
CA LYS A 627 -42.02 21.04 27.64
C LYS A 627 -42.66 20.08 26.62
N ASN A 628 -43.92 20.32 26.27
CA ASN A 628 -44.69 19.45 25.35
C ASN A 628 -44.20 19.52 23.87
N THR A 629 -43.19 20.35 23.60
CA THR A 629 -42.61 20.70 22.30
C THR A 629 -41.28 19.98 22.06
N ARG A 630 -41.13 19.24 20.95
CA ARG A 630 -39.91 18.47 20.63
C ARG A 630 -38.92 19.23 19.75
N LYS A 631 -38.75 20.52 20.02
CA LYS A 631 -37.93 21.44 19.23
C LYS A 631 -36.43 21.12 19.40
N ILE A 632 -35.70 21.10 18.29
CA ILE A 632 -34.23 20.92 18.30
C ILE A 632 -33.51 22.25 18.57
N LYS A 633 -32.31 22.15 19.17
CA LYS A 633 -31.44 23.30 19.44
C LYS A 633 -31.07 24.06 18.17
N ASN A 634 -30.90 25.37 18.30
CA ASN A 634 -30.63 26.28 17.18
C ASN A 634 -29.35 25.92 16.38
N GLU A 635 -28.37 25.24 16.99
CA GLU A 635 -27.15 24.74 16.33
C GLU A 635 -27.42 23.73 15.19
N PHE A 636 -28.58 23.04 15.20
CA PHE A 636 -28.96 22.05 14.18
C PHE A 636 -29.97 22.59 13.14
N LEU A 637 -30.72 23.65 13.45
CA LEU A 637 -31.83 24.15 12.61
C LEU A 637 -31.39 24.57 11.19
N GLY A 638 -30.24 25.24 11.05
CA GLY A 638 -29.73 25.69 9.75
C GLY A 638 -29.09 24.58 8.88
N GLN A 639 -28.94 23.37 9.42
CA GLN A 639 -28.28 22.26 8.74
C GLN A 639 -29.28 21.21 8.25
N ALA A 640 -30.36 20.95 9.00
CA ALA A 640 -31.19 19.75 8.89
C ALA A 640 -32.51 19.93 8.09
N THR A 641 -32.44 20.45 6.85
CA THR A 641 -33.61 20.49 5.96
C THR A 641 -33.93 19.10 5.39
N LYS A 642 -35.10 18.56 5.73
CA LYS A 642 -35.54 17.21 5.33
C LYS A 642 -35.88 17.18 3.83
N ARG A 643 -34.94 16.72 3.00
CA ARG A 643 -35.10 16.67 1.54
C ARG A 643 -36.07 15.60 1.05
N ASN A 644 -36.03 14.42 1.67
CA ASN A 644 -36.87 13.28 1.30
C ASN A 644 -37.92 13.05 2.38
N ILE A 645 -39.18 13.30 2.05
CA ILE A 645 -40.30 13.27 3.00
C ILE A 645 -41.22 12.12 2.63
N HIS A 646 -41.46 11.22 3.60
CA HIS A 646 -42.21 10.00 3.35
C HIS A 646 -43.71 10.30 3.26
N LEU A 647 -44.19 10.38 2.02
CA LEU A 647 -45.57 10.58 1.62
C LEU A 647 -46.15 9.23 1.16
N ASN A 648 -47.16 8.75 1.88
CA ASN A 648 -47.85 7.50 1.55
C ASN A 648 -49.08 7.85 0.69
N LEU A 649 -48.88 7.95 -0.62
CA LEU A 649 -49.88 8.44 -1.58
C LEU A 649 -51.14 7.54 -1.62
N LEU A 650 -52.26 8.13 -2.03
CA LEU A 650 -53.52 7.42 -2.21
C LEU A 650 -53.58 6.70 -3.56
N ASP A 651 -53.25 5.39 -3.60
CA ASP A 651 -53.63 4.59 -4.77
C ASP A 651 -55.15 4.37 -4.78
N THR A 652 -55.79 5.01 -5.75
CA THR A 652 -57.24 4.94 -5.97
C THR A 652 -57.74 3.56 -6.40
N ASN A 653 -56.88 2.70 -6.95
CA ASN A 653 -57.20 1.36 -7.43
C ASN A 653 -57.17 0.30 -6.33
N GLU A 654 -56.32 0.47 -5.31
CA GLU A 654 -56.15 -0.51 -4.22
C GLU A 654 -57.31 -0.53 -3.20
N LYS A 655 -57.35 -1.60 -2.40
CA LYS A 655 -58.34 -1.81 -1.33
C LYS A 655 -57.82 -1.28 0.00
N ILE A 656 -58.21 -0.05 0.33
CA ILE A 656 -57.73 0.68 1.51
C ILE A 656 -58.11 -0.05 2.81
N LYS A 657 -57.14 -0.16 3.73
CA LYS A 657 -57.31 -0.85 5.02
C LYS A 657 -58.18 -0.02 5.97
N LYS A 658 -59.10 -0.67 6.71
CA LYS A 658 -60.05 -0.03 7.67
C LYS A 658 -59.41 0.83 8.78
N ASN A 659 -58.09 0.75 8.97
CA ASN A 659 -57.35 1.46 10.01
C ASN A 659 -56.61 2.70 9.49
N ASN A 660 -56.99 3.21 8.32
CA ASN A 660 -56.35 4.35 7.68
C ASN A 660 -57.28 5.57 7.61
N ILE A 661 -56.69 6.76 7.70
CA ILE A 661 -57.29 8.07 7.44
C ILE A 661 -56.67 8.60 6.14
N ILE A 662 -57.43 9.35 5.37
CA ILE A 662 -56.98 10.02 4.14
C ILE A 662 -57.01 11.53 4.41
N THR A 663 -56.00 12.26 3.97
CA THR A 663 -55.86 13.71 4.21
C THR A 663 -55.18 14.44 3.06
N TRP A 664 -55.55 15.71 2.89
CA TRP A 664 -54.98 16.71 1.99
C TRP A 664 -55.27 18.11 2.58
N ASN A 665 -54.64 19.16 2.04
CA ASN A 665 -54.95 20.56 2.42
C ASN A 665 -55.90 21.21 1.41
N GLU A 666 -56.80 22.06 1.89
CA GLU A 666 -57.66 22.92 1.06
C GLU A 666 -57.00 24.30 0.83
N ILE A 667 -57.64 25.16 0.03
CA ILE A 667 -57.21 26.56 -0.18
C ILE A 667 -57.25 27.29 1.18
N GLY A 668 -56.06 27.63 1.72
CA GLY A 668 -55.89 28.13 3.09
C GLY A 668 -55.15 27.17 4.05
N ASP A 669 -54.52 26.12 3.54
CA ASP A 669 -53.57 25.21 4.23
C ASP A 669 -54.09 24.43 5.44
N PHE A 670 -55.40 24.45 5.72
CA PHE A 670 -55.99 23.61 6.76
C PHE A 670 -56.21 22.17 6.27
N PRO A 671 -55.90 21.12 7.07
CA PRO A 671 -55.97 19.74 6.63
C PRO A 671 -57.39 19.17 6.75
N ILE A 672 -57.87 18.53 5.69
CA ILE A 672 -59.11 17.75 5.67
C ILE A 672 -58.78 16.30 6.06
N PHE A 673 -59.69 15.61 6.76
CA PHE A 673 -59.55 14.20 7.14
C PHE A 673 -60.78 13.39 6.72
N CYS A 674 -60.59 12.17 6.21
CA CYS A 674 -61.69 11.24 5.96
C CYS A 674 -61.32 9.75 6.09
N GLU A 675 -62.34 8.88 6.21
CA GLU A 675 -62.21 7.43 6.09
C GLU A 675 -62.83 6.95 4.77
N ASP A 676 -62.12 6.14 3.97
CA ASP A 676 -62.65 5.58 2.72
C ASP A 676 -63.94 4.77 2.96
N LYS A 677 -64.96 4.99 2.11
CA LYS A 677 -66.27 4.34 2.23
C LYS A 677 -66.64 3.53 1.00
N LYS A 678 -66.49 4.10 -0.21
CA LYS A 678 -66.86 3.45 -1.48
C LYS A 678 -66.23 4.12 -2.70
N LYS A 679 -66.17 3.39 -3.82
CA LYS A 679 -65.91 3.99 -5.14
C LYS A 679 -67.01 5.00 -5.51
N SER A 680 -66.59 6.06 -6.19
CA SER A 680 -67.44 7.14 -6.70
C SER A 680 -68.03 6.76 -8.06
N LYS A 681 -69.08 7.48 -8.48
CA LYS A 681 -69.63 7.44 -9.85
C LYS A 681 -69.28 8.68 -10.68
N SER A 682 -68.51 9.62 -10.14
CA SER A 682 -68.08 10.83 -10.84
C SER A 682 -67.00 10.51 -11.89
N LYS A 683 -67.01 11.22 -13.02
CA LYS A 683 -65.92 11.17 -14.02
C LYS A 683 -64.60 11.78 -13.48
N LYS A 684 -64.68 12.73 -12.54
CA LYS A 684 -63.52 13.43 -11.96
C LYS A 684 -62.98 12.72 -10.70
N TYR A 685 -63.87 12.35 -9.79
CA TYR A 685 -63.50 11.80 -8.47
C TYR A 685 -63.69 10.29 -8.42
N LYS A 686 -62.65 9.53 -8.02
CA LYS A 686 -62.67 8.05 -8.05
C LYS A 686 -63.24 7.40 -6.78
N ARG A 687 -63.21 8.09 -5.63
CA ARG A 687 -63.68 7.56 -4.32
C ARG A 687 -64.46 8.58 -3.49
N ILE A 688 -65.21 8.08 -2.51
CA ILE A 688 -66.01 8.84 -1.52
C ILE A 688 -65.67 8.33 -0.12
N GLY A 689 -65.44 9.25 0.82
CA GLY A 689 -65.13 8.95 2.22
C GLY A 689 -66.07 9.63 3.22
N VAL A 690 -65.99 9.22 4.48
CA VAL A 690 -66.66 9.84 5.63
C VAL A 690 -65.77 10.93 6.20
N HIS A 691 -66.24 12.18 6.29
CA HIS A 691 -65.49 13.31 6.81
C HIS A 691 -65.26 13.18 8.34
N LEU A 692 -64.03 13.45 8.76
CA LEU A 692 -63.62 13.55 10.15
C LEU A 692 -63.24 15.00 10.46
N GLU A 693 -63.61 15.48 11.64
CA GLU A 693 -63.28 16.83 12.13
C GLU A 693 -62.48 16.77 13.44
N ILE A 694 -61.70 17.83 13.71
CA ILE A 694 -60.90 17.94 14.92
C ILE A 694 -61.82 18.36 16.09
N ALA A 695 -61.70 17.67 17.22
CA ALA A 695 -62.39 18.04 18.46
C ALA A 695 -61.93 19.43 18.95
N LYS A 696 -62.85 20.40 18.94
CA LYS A 696 -62.56 21.84 19.15
C LYS A 696 -61.94 22.15 20.51
N ASP A 697 -62.21 21.32 21.50
CA ASP A 697 -61.73 21.37 22.89
C ASP A 697 -60.30 20.80 23.07
N LYS A 698 -59.68 20.21 22.04
CA LYS A 698 -58.39 19.51 22.14
C LYS A 698 -57.42 19.80 20.99
N LEU A 699 -57.38 21.06 20.53
CA LEU A 699 -56.44 21.50 19.49
C LEU A 699 -55.02 21.71 20.07
N ASP A 700 -54.04 20.93 19.59
CA ASP A 700 -52.61 21.10 19.89
C ASP A 700 -51.78 20.81 18.63
N TRP A 701 -51.09 21.83 18.14
CA TRP A 701 -50.26 21.79 16.93
C TRP A 701 -49.10 20.79 17.03
N ASN A 702 -48.55 20.59 18.23
CA ASN A 702 -47.38 19.74 18.51
C ASN A 702 -47.76 18.30 18.89
N ASN A 703 -49.05 17.96 18.85
CA ASN A 703 -49.56 16.63 19.17
C ASN A 703 -50.45 16.08 18.04
N SER A 704 -50.75 14.78 18.12
CA SER A 704 -51.70 14.17 17.18
C SER A 704 -53.10 14.72 17.45
N PRO A 705 -53.83 15.23 16.43
CA PRO A 705 -55.19 15.72 16.61
C PRO A 705 -56.13 14.62 17.09
N PHE A 706 -57.14 15.00 17.87
CA PHE A 706 -58.25 14.14 18.24
C PHE A 706 -59.36 14.32 17.19
N LEU A 707 -59.67 13.26 16.45
CA LEU A 707 -60.65 13.28 15.35
C LEU A 707 -61.95 12.58 15.77
N ILE A 708 -63.07 13.17 15.38
CA ILE A 708 -64.43 12.64 15.52
C ILE A 708 -65.13 12.60 14.14
N LYS A 709 -66.21 11.81 14.00
CA LYS A 709 -67.02 11.82 12.78
C LYS A 709 -67.81 13.12 12.68
N CYS A 710 -67.73 13.81 11.56
CA CYS A 710 -68.50 15.02 11.30
C CYS A 710 -69.99 14.67 11.14
N GLU A 711 -70.86 15.28 11.95
CA GLU A 711 -72.32 15.03 11.90
C GLU A 711 -72.99 15.65 10.66
N GLY A 712 -72.34 16.62 10.01
CA GLY A 712 -72.78 17.25 8.77
C GLY A 712 -72.21 18.66 8.61
N CYS A 713 -71.55 18.93 7.47
CA CYS A 713 -71.02 20.26 7.14
C CYS A 713 -71.35 20.63 5.69
N HIS A 714 -70.96 21.85 5.26
CA HIS A 714 -71.18 22.34 3.89
C HIS A 714 -70.54 21.46 2.80
N ARG A 715 -69.52 20.65 3.15
CA ARG A 715 -68.86 19.71 2.22
C ARG A 715 -69.67 18.43 1.98
N ASN A 716 -70.76 18.18 2.72
CA ASN A 716 -71.48 16.91 2.70
C ASN A 716 -72.20 16.64 1.37
N ILE A 717 -71.73 15.65 0.60
CA ILE A 717 -72.32 15.24 -0.69
C ILE A 717 -73.47 14.23 -0.55
N GLY A 718 -73.84 13.83 0.68
CA GLY A 718 -74.94 12.92 0.94
C GLY A 718 -76.31 13.58 0.86
N LYS A 719 -77.26 12.97 0.13
CA LYS A 719 -78.69 13.36 0.23
C LYS A 719 -79.17 13.18 1.67
N LYS A 720 -79.92 14.16 2.20
CA LYS A 720 -80.44 14.19 3.59
C LYS A 720 -81.46 13.07 3.87
N ASN A 721 -81.00 11.85 4.14
CA ASN A 721 -81.81 10.83 4.82
C ASN A 721 -81.76 11.09 6.33
N LYS A 722 -82.93 11.25 6.97
CA LYS A 722 -83.07 11.63 8.39
C LYS A 722 -82.47 10.62 9.39
N GLU A 723 -82.14 9.40 8.96
CA GLU A 723 -81.69 8.31 9.85
C GLU A 723 -80.16 8.03 9.85
N LYS A 724 -79.36 8.70 9.01
CA LYS A 724 -77.89 8.47 8.99
C LYS A 724 -77.09 9.77 9.01
N LYS A 725 -76.68 10.19 10.22
CA LYS A 725 -75.69 11.25 10.50
C LYS A 725 -74.28 10.85 10.06
N GLU A 726 -74.01 10.77 8.75
CA GLU A 726 -72.64 10.59 8.24
C GLU A 726 -72.35 11.61 7.14
N CYS A 727 -71.46 12.56 7.44
CA CYS A 727 -70.95 13.51 6.45
C CYS A 727 -70.05 12.79 5.43
N LEU A 728 -70.36 12.90 4.14
CA LEU A 728 -69.59 12.29 3.04
C LEU A 728 -68.91 13.35 2.19
N ILE A 729 -67.69 13.08 1.72
CA ILE A 729 -66.94 13.97 0.81
C ILE A 729 -66.29 13.18 -0.34
N TYR A 730 -66.06 13.86 -1.46
CA TYR A 730 -65.18 13.35 -2.52
C TYR A 730 -63.71 13.41 -2.06
N LEU A 731 -62.88 12.51 -2.59
CA LEU A 731 -61.44 12.49 -2.34
C LEU A 731 -60.71 13.13 -3.51
N GLU A 732 -59.89 14.13 -3.24
CA GLU A 732 -58.99 14.76 -4.22
C GLU A 732 -57.81 13.81 -4.48
N ASN A 733 -57.96 12.90 -5.46
CA ASN A 733 -57.09 11.74 -5.65
C ASN A 733 -55.60 12.11 -5.68
N ASP A 734 -55.27 13.17 -6.42
CA ASP A 734 -53.91 13.44 -6.86
C ASP A 734 -53.08 14.07 -5.72
N ILE A 735 -53.71 14.87 -4.85
CA ILE A 735 -53.09 15.53 -3.69
C ILE A 735 -53.38 14.84 -2.34
N SER A 736 -53.96 13.64 -2.34
CA SER A 736 -54.34 12.90 -1.12
C SER A 736 -53.28 11.90 -0.66
N ARG A 737 -53.06 11.83 0.66
CA ARG A 737 -52.22 10.81 1.29
C ARG A 737 -52.91 10.06 2.42
N ILE A 738 -52.36 8.89 2.75
CA ILE A 738 -52.89 7.91 3.70
C ILE A 738 -52.06 7.88 4.99
N ILE A 739 -52.70 8.02 6.14
CA ILE A 739 -52.09 7.93 7.48
C ILE A 739 -52.75 6.82 8.30
N GLU A 740 -51.96 6.01 9.01
CA GLU A 740 -52.52 5.03 9.96
C GLU A 740 -53.12 5.70 11.22
N ARG A 741 -54.24 5.16 11.70
CA ARG A 741 -54.92 5.61 12.92
C ARG A 741 -54.76 4.65 14.10
N ARG A 742 -54.93 5.19 15.30
CA ARG A 742 -55.23 4.44 16.52
C ARG A 742 -56.57 4.91 17.11
N LYS A 743 -57.19 4.04 17.90
CA LYS A 743 -58.23 4.43 18.85
C LYS A 743 -57.56 4.77 20.18
N GLU A 744 -57.94 5.90 20.76
CA GLU A 744 -57.51 6.36 22.08
C GLU A 744 -58.79 6.90 22.72
N ASP A 745 -59.32 6.15 23.69
CA ASP A 745 -60.68 6.26 24.20
C ASP A 745 -61.74 6.25 23.07
N ASN A 746 -62.63 7.26 23.04
CA ASN A 746 -63.65 7.44 22.00
C ASN A 746 -63.14 8.19 20.75
N PHE A 747 -61.86 8.60 20.72
CA PHE A 747 -61.31 9.42 19.64
C PHE A 747 -60.47 8.61 18.65
N ILE A 748 -60.46 9.08 17.40
CA ILE A 748 -59.56 8.61 16.36
C ILE A 748 -58.32 9.52 16.38
N LYS A 749 -57.11 8.96 16.46
CA LYS A 749 -55.87 9.76 16.40
C LYS A 749 -54.91 9.23 15.31
N PRO A 750 -54.35 10.08 14.44
CA PRO A 750 -53.31 9.67 13.50
C PRO A 750 -51.97 9.45 14.22
N TYR A 751 -51.06 8.69 13.62
CA TYR A 751 -49.68 8.51 14.11
C TYR A 751 -48.70 9.63 13.65
N GLU A 752 -49.21 10.85 13.42
CA GLU A 752 -48.45 12.07 13.14
C GLU A 752 -48.96 13.22 14.04
N THR A 753 -48.21 14.31 14.15
CA THR A 753 -48.62 15.58 14.80
C THR A 753 -49.41 16.45 13.82
N LEU A 754 -50.20 17.41 14.30
CA LEU A 754 -50.97 18.29 13.42
C LEU A 754 -50.05 19.14 12.51
N ASN A 755 -48.94 19.68 13.06
CA ASN A 755 -47.97 20.46 12.27
C ASN A 755 -47.33 19.64 11.13
N ASN A 756 -46.82 18.43 11.45
CA ASN A 756 -46.27 17.51 10.45
C ASN A 756 -47.31 17.07 9.42
N ILE A 757 -48.60 17.05 9.78
CA ILE A 757 -49.67 16.71 8.83
C ILE A 757 -49.83 17.79 7.77
N ILE A 758 -49.91 19.05 8.20
CA ILE A 758 -50.10 20.23 7.35
C ILE A 758 -48.91 20.39 6.39
N GLU A 759 -47.69 20.35 6.92
CA GLU A 759 -46.49 20.59 6.12
C GLU A 759 -46.28 19.49 5.07
N LYS A 760 -46.52 18.21 5.41
CA LYS A 760 -46.50 17.11 4.43
C LYS A 760 -47.54 17.26 3.32
N ASN A 761 -48.74 17.74 3.64
CA ASN A 761 -49.81 17.95 2.65
C ASN A 761 -49.47 19.12 1.71
N HIS A 762 -48.92 20.22 2.25
CA HIS A 762 -48.46 21.38 1.50
C HIS A 762 -47.27 21.03 0.59
N GLN A 763 -46.32 20.23 1.07
CA GLN A 763 -45.20 19.72 0.28
C GLN A 763 -45.64 18.75 -0.80
N LEU A 764 -46.60 17.85 -0.53
CA LEU A 764 -47.18 16.96 -1.56
C LEU A 764 -47.72 17.76 -2.75
N LYS A 765 -48.47 18.83 -2.47
CA LYS A 765 -48.98 19.74 -3.51
C LYS A 765 -47.83 20.34 -4.34
N LYS A 766 -46.77 20.85 -3.69
CA LYS A 766 -45.57 21.39 -4.37
C LYS A 766 -44.79 20.34 -5.16
N VAL A 767 -44.72 19.10 -4.69
CA VAL A 767 -44.06 18.00 -5.38
C VAL A 767 -44.80 17.67 -6.67
N ILE A 768 -46.13 17.59 -6.66
CA ILE A 768 -46.92 17.35 -7.88
C ILE A 768 -46.80 18.54 -8.86
N GLU A 769 -46.77 19.77 -8.35
CA GLU A 769 -46.49 20.98 -9.16
C GLU A 769 -45.07 21.01 -9.75
N ALA A 770 -44.13 20.24 -9.20
CA ALA A 770 -42.75 20.09 -9.67
C ALA A 770 -42.55 18.85 -10.57
N GLU A 771 -43.17 17.71 -10.26
CA GLU A 771 -43.15 16.50 -11.10
C GLU A 771 -43.74 16.79 -12.48
N ASN A 772 -44.83 17.58 -12.54
CA ASN A 772 -45.39 18.09 -13.80
C ASN A 772 -44.44 19.02 -14.59
N LYS A 773 -43.39 19.59 -13.94
CA LYS A 773 -42.33 20.36 -14.63
C LYS A 773 -41.13 19.47 -14.99
N ASP A 774 -40.82 18.48 -14.17
CA ASP A 774 -39.71 17.55 -14.38
C ASP A 774 -40.04 16.52 -15.49
N GLU A 775 -41.30 16.11 -15.69
CA GLU A 775 -41.69 15.33 -16.88
C GLU A 775 -41.34 16.11 -18.17
N ILE A 776 -41.74 17.38 -18.25
CA ILE A 776 -41.44 18.29 -19.37
C ILE A 776 -39.92 18.48 -19.54
N TYR A 777 -39.14 18.45 -18.46
CA TYR A 777 -37.67 18.58 -18.51
C TYR A 777 -36.96 17.29 -18.96
N ASN A 778 -37.46 16.13 -18.53
CA ASN A 778 -36.87 14.84 -18.88
C ASN A 778 -37.17 14.45 -20.34
N GLU A 779 -38.39 14.72 -20.85
CA GLU A 779 -38.70 14.56 -22.28
C GLU A 779 -37.74 15.37 -23.16
N ARG A 780 -37.36 16.58 -22.73
CA ARG A 780 -36.38 17.43 -23.43
C ARG A 780 -34.95 16.88 -23.36
N ILE A 781 -34.56 16.25 -22.26
CA ILE A 781 -33.24 15.60 -22.14
C ILE A 781 -33.14 14.37 -23.04
N ASP A 782 -34.18 13.54 -23.11
CA ASP A 782 -34.21 12.37 -24.01
C ASP A 782 -34.19 12.79 -25.50
N GLN A 783 -34.77 13.94 -25.85
CA GLN A 783 -34.62 14.54 -27.18
C GLN A 783 -33.16 14.94 -27.48
N ILE A 784 -32.46 15.56 -26.52
CA ILE A 784 -31.05 15.97 -26.64
C ILE A 784 -30.11 14.76 -26.74
N ASP A 785 -30.31 13.72 -25.92
CA ASP A 785 -29.47 12.51 -25.94
C ASP A 785 -29.67 11.66 -27.22
N ASN A 786 -30.80 11.81 -27.91
CA ASN A 786 -31.01 11.24 -29.24
C ASN A 786 -30.33 12.08 -30.35
N ILE A 787 -30.28 13.40 -30.20
CA ILE A 787 -29.54 14.30 -31.10
C ILE A 787 -28.03 14.01 -31.05
N ILE A 788 -27.45 13.84 -29.85
CA ILE A 788 -26.00 13.60 -29.64
C ILE A 788 -25.49 12.29 -30.28
N LYS A 789 -26.36 11.32 -30.57
CA LYS A 789 -26.01 10.04 -31.23
C LYS A 789 -25.85 10.14 -32.75
N SER A 790 -26.03 11.33 -33.34
CA SER A 790 -25.99 11.56 -34.79
C SER A 790 -24.56 11.73 -35.34
N LYS A 791 -24.34 11.45 -36.64
CA LYS A 791 -23.03 11.54 -37.32
C LYS A 791 -22.49 12.99 -37.41
N GLU A 792 -21.17 13.12 -37.57
CA GLU A 792 -20.42 14.40 -37.59
C GLU A 792 -20.97 15.47 -38.55
N GLU A 793 -21.55 15.09 -39.69
CA GLU A 793 -22.15 16.06 -40.64
C GLU A 793 -23.27 16.90 -40.00
N PHE A 794 -24.03 16.32 -39.06
CA PHE A 794 -25.11 17.04 -38.35
C PHE A 794 -24.59 18.17 -37.44
N ILE A 795 -23.35 18.06 -36.93
CA ILE A 795 -22.73 19.09 -36.09
C ILE A 795 -22.43 20.36 -36.90
N ASN A 796 -22.18 20.23 -38.21
CA ASN A 796 -22.03 21.39 -39.09
C ASN A 796 -23.37 22.07 -39.41
N ILE A 797 -24.50 21.35 -39.34
CA ILE A 797 -25.85 21.89 -39.60
C ILE A 797 -26.34 22.71 -38.39
N ILE A 798 -26.10 22.24 -37.16
CA ILE A 798 -26.47 22.96 -35.91
C ILE A 798 -25.85 24.36 -35.81
N LYS A 799 -24.76 24.65 -36.53
CA LYS A 799 -24.14 25.99 -36.57
C LYS A 799 -24.99 27.10 -37.21
N TYR A 800 -26.15 26.78 -37.81
CA TYR A 800 -26.78 27.69 -38.77
C TYR A 800 -28.28 28.01 -38.61
N SER A 801 -29.04 27.40 -37.70
CA SER A 801 -30.47 27.79 -37.51
C SER A 801 -31.02 27.45 -36.11
N ILE A 802 -31.62 28.44 -35.46
CA ILE A 802 -32.60 28.26 -34.37
C ILE A 802 -33.80 29.17 -34.69
N LEU A 803 -35.00 28.60 -34.65
CA LEU A 803 -36.27 29.29 -34.93
C LEU A 803 -37.07 29.45 -33.64
N GLU A 804 -37.72 30.61 -33.47
CA GLU A 804 -38.69 30.84 -32.40
C GLU A 804 -40.13 30.81 -32.95
N LYS A 805 -41.04 30.27 -32.14
CA LYS A 805 -42.49 30.34 -32.34
C LYS A 805 -43.11 31.03 -31.13
N ASN A 806 -43.87 32.10 -31.36
CA ASN A 806 -44.76 32.68 -30.36
C ASN A 806 -46.20 32.28 -30.69
N GLU A 807 -46.92 31.74 -29.72
CA GLU A 807 -48.37 31.56 -29.81
C GLU A 807 -49.07 32.90 -29.54
N ASN A 808 -49.28 33.67 -30.60
CA ASN A 808 -50.39 34.62 -30.77
C ASN A 808 -50.55 34.92 -32.26
N GLU A 809 -51.79 35.14 -32.69
CA GLU A 809 -52.12 35.43 -34.09
C GLU A 809 -51.59 36.83 -34.49
N ASP A 810 -51.16 36.94 -35.75
CA ASP A 810 -50.63 38.16 -36.40
C ASP A 810 -49.40 38.86 -35.76
N ASN A 811 -48.20 38.30 -35.99
CA ASN A 811 -47.01 39.04 -36.48
C ASN A 811 -45.82 38.10 -36.80
N GLU A 812 -44.79 38.62 -37.48
CA GLU A 812 -43.66 37.87 -38.09
C GLU A 812 -42.89 36.93 -37.14
N ARG A 813 -42.46 35.77 -37.66
CA ARG A 813 -41.60 34.82 -36.92
C ARG A 813 -40.17 35.37 -36.80
N LEU A 814 -39.69 35.56 -35.57
CA LEU A 814 -38.31 35.92 -35.31
C LEU A 814 -37.38 34.72 -35.48
N LYS A 815 -36.27 34.95 -36.18
CA LYS A 815 -35.19 33.97 -36.36
C LYS A 815 -33.92 34.50 -35.70
N TYR A 816 -33.07 33.60 -35.20
CA TYR A 816 -31.80 33.99 -34.58
C TYR A 816 -30.63 33.17 -35.11
N TYR A 817 -29.56 33.86 -35.54
CA TYR A 817 -28.26 33.24 -35.83
C TYR A 817 -27.36 33.33 -34.62
N ILE A 818 -26.73 32.21 -34.27
CA ILE A 818 -25.74 32.14 -33.19
C ILE A 818 -24.39 31.77 -33.80
N ILE A 819 -23.44 32.69 -33.72
CA ILE A 819 -22.06 32.49 -34.17
C ILE A 819 -21.19 32.24 -32.93
N ILE A 820 -20.53 31.08 -32.89
CA ILE A 820 -19.53 30.74 -31.88
C ILE A 820 -18.17 30.67 -32.58
N GLU A 821 -17.23 31.50 -32.15
CA GLU A 821 -15.85 31.52 -32.66
C GLU A 821 -14.86 31.32 -31.52
N VAL A 822 -13.90 30.41 -31.72
CA VAL A 822 -12.84 30.10 -30.76
C VAL A 822 -11.50 30.50 -31.39
N ILE A 823 -10.68 31.21 -30.62
CA ILE A 823 -9.38 31.72 -31.06
C ILE A 823 -8.32 31.28 -30.07
N LYS A 824 -7.46 30.37 -30.50
CA LYS A 824 -6.28 29.92 -29.75
C LYS A 824 -5.30 31.08 -29.55
N THR A 825 -4.87 31.32 -28.31
CA THR A 825 -3.83 32.30 -27.97
C THR A 825 -2.45 31.63 -27.88
N LYS A 826 -1.37 32.43 -27.80
CA LYS A 826 0.00 31.89 -27.71
C LYS A 826 0.14 30.99 -26.48
N SER A 827 0.66 29.79 -26.68
CA SER A 827 0.91 28.84 -25.59
C SER A 827 2.08 29.30 -24.71
N ILE A 828 1.90 29.29 -23.39
CA ILE A 828 2.91 29.66 -22.40
C ILE A 828 3.50 28.39 -21.80
N VAL A 829 4.82 28.36 -21.55
CA VAL A 829 5.47 27.28 -20.80
C VAL A 829 5.74 27.79 -19.39
N ASP A 830 5.22 27.11 -18.37
CA ASP A 830 5.40 27.53 -16.98
C ASP A 830 6.79 27.13 -16.41
N GLU A 831 7.11 27.63 -15.21
CA GLU A 831 8.38 27.36 -14.51
C GLU A 831 8.67 25.86 -14.26
N LYS A 832 7.67 25.00 -14.46
CA LYS A 832 7.77 23.53 -14.32
C LYS A 832 7.92 22.83 -15.67
N GLY A 833 8.00 23.58 -16.77
CA GLY A 833 8.16 23.07 -18.13
C GLY A 833 6.85 22.61 -18.80
N ILE A 834 5.68 22.94 -18.23
CA ILE A 834 4.39 22.51 -18.78
C ILE A 834 3.87 23.56 -19.76
N ARG A 835 3.61 23.15 -21.01
CA ARG A 835 2.99 24.02 -22.03
C ARG A 835 1.47 24.10 -21.81
N ARG A 836 0.95 25.31 -21.61
CA ARG A 836 -0.48 25.63 -21.51
C ARG A 836 -0.97 26.29 -22.79
N TYR A 837 -2.18 25.97 -23.22
CA TYR A 837 -2.84 26.55 -24.38
C TYR A 837 -4.00 27.43 -23.91
N GLY A 838 -3.96 28.70 -24.25
CA GLY A 838 -5.09 29.61 -24.03
C GLY A 838 -6.01 29.69 -25.25
N TYR A 839 -7.26 30.07 -25.01
CA TYR A 839 -8.32 30.27 -25.98
C TYR A 839 -9.15 31.47 -25.55
N LYS A 840 -9.54 32.32 -26.51
CA LYS A 840 -10.68 33.22 -26.37
C LYS A 840 -11.88 32.56 -27.05
N VAL A 841 -13.05 32.62 -26.43
CA VAL A 841 -14.32 32.20 -27.02
C VAL A 841 -15.20 33.44 -27.17
N ILE A 842 -15.84 33.58 -28.33
CA ILE A 842 -16.85 34.61 -28.60
C ILE A 842 -18.15 33.94 -28.99
N TRP A 843 -19.24 34.46 -28.45
CA TRP A 843 -20.60 34.18 -28.88
C TRP A 843 -21.21 35.47 -29.41
N LYS A 844 -21.85 35.43 -30.58
CA LYS A 844 -22.55 36.55 -31.21
C LYS A 844 -23.93 36.07 -31.65
N ILE A 845 -24.98 36.65 -31.09
CA ILE A 845 -26.39 36.37 -31.43
C ILE A 845 -26.90 37.53 -32.27
N ILE A 846 -27.54 37.24 -33.41
CA ILE A 846 -28.09 38.22 -34.36
C ILE A 846 -29.51 37.81 -34.74
N GLU A 847 -30.42 38.77 -34.73
CA GLU A 847 -31.81 38.60 -35.17
C GLU A 847 -31.90 38.64 -36.72
N GLU A 848 -32.67 37.74 -37.33
CA GLU A 848 -33.09 37.79 -38.74
C GLU A 848 -34.58 38.13 -38.80
N ARG A 849 -34.91 39.16 -39.59
CA ARG A 849 -36.27 39.56 -39.94
C ARG A 849 -36.40 39.57 -41.47
N ASN A 850 -37.42 38.93 -42.01
CA ASN A 850 -37.74 38.91 -43.44
C ASN A 850 -36.57 38.54 -44.39
N GLY A 851 -35.64 37.70 -43.93
CA GLY A 851 -34.47 37.28 -44.71
C GLY A 851 -33.26 38.22 -44.65
N GLU A 852 -33.33 39.30 -43.87
CA GLU A 852 -32.23 40.23 -43.61
C GLU A 852 -31.78 40.17 -42.14
N LEU A 853 -30.47 40.40 -41.93
CA LEU A 853 -29.85 40.36 -40.60
C LEU A 853 -29.91 41.73 -39.93
N TYR A 854 -30.57 41.80 -38.79
CA TYR A 854 -30.73 43.02 -38.01
C TYR A 854 -29.53 43.23 -37.07
N GLU A 855 -28.43 43.80 -37.58
CA GLU A 855 -27.20 44.05 -36.80
C GLU A 855 -27.41 44.97 -35.57
N LYS A 856 -28.53 45.70 -35.47
CA LYS A 856 -28.86 46.55 -34.31
C LYS A 856 -29.30 45.78 -33.05
N SER A 857 -29.68 44.51 -33.17
CA SER A 857 -30.06 43.63 -32.05
C SER A 857 -28.98 42.56 -31.75
N GLU A 858 -27.71 42.91 -31.99
CA GLU A 858 -26.56 42.06 -31.69
C GLU A 858 -26.29 41.94 -30.18
N ILE A 859 -26.15 40.70 -29.68
CA ILE A 859 -25.63 40.41 -28.34
C ILE A 859 -24.32 39.64 -28.46
N MET A 860 -23.25 40.16 -27.85
CA MET A 860 -21.91 39.55 -27.88
C MET A 860 -21.41 39.20 -26.46
N PHE A 861 -20.87 37.99 -26.30
CA PHE A 861 -20.18 37.53 -25.09
C PHE A 861 -18.74 37.11 -25.40
N ILE A 862 -17.81 37.31 -24.46
CA ILE A 862 -16.39 36.91 -24.61
C ILE A 862 -15.91 36.21 -23.33
N ALA A 863 -15.28 35.05 -23.45
CA ALA A 863 -14.64 34.33 -22.34
C ALA A 863 -13.19 33.96 -22.66
N LYS A 864 -12.37 33.79 -21.62
CA LYS A 864 -11.02 33.21 -21.70
C LYS A 864 -11.01 31.81 -21.10
N TYR A 865 -10.30 30.89 -21.74
CA TYR A 865 -10.11 29.52 -21.27
C TYR A 865 -8.64 29.13 -21.43
N GLU A 866 -8.03 28.54 -20.40
CA GLU A 866 -6.70 27.93 -20.49
C GLU A 866 -6.79 26.43 -20.19
N GLY A 867 -5.92 25.64 -20.82
CA GLY A 867 -5.84 24.20 -20.55
C GLY A 867 -4.57 23.55 -21.07
N ILE A 868 -4.26 22.38 -20.52
CA ILE A 868 -3.02 21.63 -20.79
C ILE A 868 -3.08 20.87 -22.12
N ASN A 869 -4.28 20.53 -22.60
CA ASN A 869 -4.48 19.79 -23.86
C ASN A 869 -4.97 20.70 -24.97
N GLU A 870 -4.43 20.52 -26.18
CA GLU A 870 -4.89 21.19 -27.38
C GLU A 870 -6.15 20.50 -27.95
N ASN A 871 -7.34 21.00 -27.60
CA ASN A 871 -8.61 20.45 -28.11
C ASN A 871 -9.70 21.53 -28.17
N GLU A 872 -9.76 22.23 -29.29
CA GLU A 872 -10.72 23.29 -29.59
C GLU A 872 -12.17 22.78 -29.64
N PHE A 873 -12.39 21.57 -30.17
CA PHE A 873 -13.71 20.93 -30.25
C PHE A 873 -14.39 20.81 -28.87
N LYS A 874 -13.63 20.43 -27.84
CA LYS A 874 -14.11 20.33 -26.45
C LYS A 874 -14.44 21.69 -25.83
N VAL A 875 -13.87 22.78 -26.35
CA VAL A 875 -14.25 24.15 -25.96
C VAL A 875 -15.57 24.51 -26.63
N ILE A 876 -15.70 24.35 -27.95
CA ILE A 876 -16.92 24.60 -28.72
C ILE A 876 -18.13 23.87 -28.13
N LEU A 877 -17.98 22.58 -27.79
CA LEU A 877 -19.07 21.76 -27.24
C LEU A 877 -19.59 22.29 -25.89
N ARG A 878 -18.70 22.79 -25.04
CA ARG A 878 -19.06 23.44 -23.76
C ARG A 878 -19.73 24.79 -23.98
N SER A 879 -19.30 25.52 -25.00
CA SER A 879 -19.84 26.83 -25.38
C SER A 879 -21.25 26.75 -25.94
N LEU A 880 -21.62 25.67 -26.64
CA LEU A 880 -22.99 25.39 -27.09
C LEU A 880 -23.94 25.16 -25.90
N ILE A 881 -23.51 24.32 -24.94
CA ILE A 881 -24.30 23.99 -23.73
C ILE A 881 -24.60 25.26 -22.91
N LEU A 882 -23.63 26.18 -22.80
CA LEU A 882 -23.81 27.44 -22.09
C LEU A 882 -24.86 28.37 -22.72
N VAL A 883 -24.93 28.46 -24.06
CA VAL A 883 -25.93 29.29 -24.75
C VAL A 883 -27.35 28.76 -24.55
N LEU A 884 -27.53 27.43 -24.69
CA LEU A 884 -28.82 26.78 -24.53
C LEU A 884 -29.39 26.90 -23.10
N LEU A 885 -28.53 27.13 -22.11
CA LEU A 885 -28.92 27.38 -20.71
C LEU A 885 -29.30 28.84 -20.40
N ILE A 886 -28.92 29.80 -21.27
CA ILE A 886 -29.12 31.24 -21.03
C ILE A 886 -30.42 31.77 -21.68
N LEU A 887 -30.91 31.14 -22.76
CA LEU A 887 -32.07 31.58 -23.55
C LEU A 887 -33.45 31.24 -22.94
N ALA A 888 -33.54 30.99 -21.63
CA ALA A 888 -34.76 30.46 -21.02
C ALA A 888 -35.69 31.56 -20.45
N GLU A 889 -36.91 31.64 -21.00
CA GLU A 889 -38.13 31.46 -20.17
C GLU A 889 -39.44 31.20 -20.95
N LYS A 890 -39.51 31.43 -22.28
CA LYS A 890 -40.74 31.14 -23.08
C LYS A 890 -40.59 30.52 -24.48
N SER A 891 -39.38 30.29 -24.99
CA SER A 891 -39.18 29.90 -26.39
C SER A 891 -39.29 28.39 -26.67
N GLU A 892 -39.96 28.01 -27.77
CA GLU A 892 -40.00 26.64 -28.30
C GLU A 892 -38.92 26.46 -29.38
N ILE A 893 -38.05 25.43 -29.26
CA ILE A 893 -36.94 25.17 -30.19
C ILE A 893 -37.43 24.25 -31.31
N VAL A 894 -37.64 24.80 -32.51
CA VAL A 894 -37.97 24.01 -33.71
C VAL A 894 -36.74 23.88 -34.61
N LEU A 895 -36.24 22.65 -34.76
CA LEU A 895 -35.25 22.29 -35.78
C LEU A 895 -35.98 21.68 -36.98
N GLU A 896 -36.02 22.40 -38.10
CA GLU A 896 -36.64 21.89 -39.34
C GLU A 896 -35.91 20.64 -39.84
N LYS A 897 -36.68 19.57 -40.02
CA LYS A 897 -36.21 18.30 -40.56
C LYS A 897 -36.61 18.23 -42.02
N HIS A 898 -35.66 18.44 -42.94
CA HIS A 898 -35.93 18.45 -44.37
C HIS A 898 -35.09 17.45 -45.16
N ASP A 899 -35.79 16.48 -45.77
CA ASP A 899 -35.40 15.89 -47.05
C ASP A 899 -35.81 16.87 -48.17
N ILE A 900 -35.00 17.91 -48.42
CA ILE A 900 -35.10 18.81 -49.60
C ILE A 900 -33.67 19.13 -50.08
N ASP A 901 -33.49 19.25 -51.40
CA ASP A 901 -32.20 19.25 -52.10
C ASP A 901 -31.13 20.23 -51.58
N LEU A 902 -29.95 19.69 -51.31
CA LEU A 902 -28.88 20.31 -50.51
C LEU A 902 -27.94 21.25 -51.30
N LEU A 903 -28.26 21.57 -52.56
CA LEU A 903 -27.33 22.22 -53.50
C LEU A 903 -27.50 23.73 -53.66
N GLU A 904 -28.72 24.29 -53.59
CA GLU A 904 -28.92 25.73 -53.90
C GLU A 904 -28.72 26.67 -52.68
N LEU A 905 -28.95 26.20 -51.45
CA LEU A 905 -28.84 27.02 -50.24
C LEU A 905 -27.39 27.36 -49.81
N ASN A 906 -26.39 26.64 -50.33
CA ASN A 906 -25.03 26.71 -49.80
C ASN A 906 -24.28 28.02 -50.13
N ALA A 907 -24.51 28.65 -51.28
CA ALA A 907 -23.70 29.80 -51.71
C ALA A 907 -24.01 31.09 -50.94
N LYS A 908 -25.29 31.41 -50.71
CA LYS A 908 -25.73 32.68 -50.09
C LYS A 908 -25.39 32.69 -48.59
N ASN A 909 -25.74 31.63 -47.88
CA ASN A 909 -25.50 31.50 -46.43
C ASN A 909 -24.01 31.37 -46.09
N TYR A 910 -23.21 30.72 -46.94
CA TYR A 910 -21.74 30.68 -46.76
C TYR A 910 -21.10 32.07 -46.90
N LYS A 911 -21.54 32.88 -47.87
CA LYS A 911 -21.02 34.24 -48.09
C LYS A 911 -21.31 35.15 -46.88
N ILE A 912 -22.56 35.15 -46.41
CA ILE A 912 -23.01 35.86 -45.21
C ILE A 912 -22.23 35.38 -43.97
N SER A 913 -22.09 34.06 -43.77
CA SER A 913 -21.33 33.49 -42.64
C SER A 913 -19.86 33.90 -42.63
N LYS A 914 -19.23 33.98 -43.82
CA LYS A 914 -17.82 34.38 -43.97
C LYS A 914 -17.61 35.87 -43.66
N GLU A 915 -18.56 36.71 -44.06
CA GLU A 915 -18.54 38.16 -43.86
C GLU A 915 -18.77 38.54 -42.38
N LEU A 916 -19.72 37.88 -41.72
CA LEU A 916 -19.95 38.05 -40.27
C LEU A 916 -18.77 37.59 -39.41
N ARG A 917 -18.08 36.49 -39.79
CA ARG A 917 -16.83 36.05 -39.14
C ARG A 917 -15.69 37.07 -39.31
N LEU A 918 -15.61 37.72 -40.47
CA LEU A 918 -14.64 38.81 -40.69
C LEU A 918 -14.92 40.00 -39.76
N LYS A 919 -16.17 40.48 -39.71
CA LYS A 919 -16.57 41.56 -38.77
C LYS A 919 -16.29 41.18 -37.31
N ALA A 920 -16.64 39.97 -36.88
CA ALA A 920 -16.37 39.50 -35.51
C ALA A 920 -14.87 39.49 -35.16
N ARG A 921 -14.00 39.13 -36.11
CA ARG A 921 -12.53 39.19 -35.97
C ARG A 921 -11.96 40.60 -35.93
N GLU A 922 -12.68 41.59 -36.45
CA GLU A 922 -12.29 43.00 -36.34
C GLU A 922 -12.69 43.60 -34.99
N SER A 923 -13.88 43.28 -34.48
CA SER A 923 -14.32 43.67 -33.12
C SER A 923 -13.35 43.21 -32.03
N LEU A 924 -12.60 42.13 -32.25
CA LEU A 924 -11.54 41.61 -31.38
C LEU A 924 -10.33 42.53 -31.16
N LYS A 925 -10.17 43.58 -31.98
CA LYS A 925 -9.05 44.54 -31.88
C LYS A 925 -9.35 45.74 -30.96
N ASN A 926 -10.61 46.04 -30.68
CA ASN A 926 -10.99 47.16 -29.82
C ASN A 926 -11.32 46.64 -28.40
N GLU A 927 -10.68 47.19 -27.37
CA GLU A 927 -10.74 46.62 -26.01
C GLU A 927 -11.96 47.04 -25.14
N GLU A 928 -12.83 47.91 -25.66
CA GLU A 928 -13.87 48.63 -24.91
C GLU A 928 -15.27 47.96 -24.88
N ILE A 929 -15.45 46.79 -25.48
CA ILE A 929 -16.75 46.09 -25.42
C ILE A 929 -16.93 45.39 -24.04
N ILE A 930 -18.14 45.52 -23.48
CA ILE A 930 -18.53 45.20 -22.10
C ILE A 930 -18.09 43.79 -21.66
N LYS A 931 -17.31 43.70 -20.58
CA LYS A 931 -16.67 42.46 -20.08
C LYS A 931 -17.39 41.86 -18.86
N TYR A 932 -17.95 40.66 -19.02
CA TYR A 932 -18.11 39.70 -17.92
C TYR A 932 -17.00 38.63 -18.02
N ASN A 933 -15.90 38.83 -17.30
CA ASN A 933 -14.81 37.85 -17.25
C ASN A 933 -15.11 36.74 -16.23
N PHE A 934 -15.04 35.48 -16.66
CA PHE A 934 -15.00 34.30 -15.78
C PHE A 934 -13.76 33.47 -16.08
N GLU A 935 -13.14 32.90 -15.04
CA GLU A 935 -11.87 32.17 -15.13
C GLU A 935 -12.04 30.73 -14.60
N ILE A 936 -11.52 29.75 -15.33
CA ILE A 936 -11.63 28.32 -15.01
C ILE A 936 -10.26 27.81 -14.54
N VAL A 937 -10.15 27.44 -13.26
CA VAL A 937 -8.87 27.06 -12.63
C VAL A 937 -8.60 25.55 -12.71
N ASP A 938 -7.38 25.19 -13.11
CA ASP A 938 -6.92 23.83 -13.45
C ASP A 938 -6.62 22.90 -12.25
N ASP A 939 -6.86 23.33 -11.00
CA ASP A 939 -6.65 22.53 -9.77
C ASP A 939 -7.52 21.26 -9.67
N ALA A 940 -8.36 21.00 -10.67
CA ALA A 940 -9.28 19.87 -10.75
C ALA A 940 -8.64 18.56 -11.25
N LEU A 941 -7.36 18.55 -11.69
CA LEU A 941 -6.69 17.35 -12.22
C LEU A 941 -6.17 16.39 -11.14
N ILE A 942 -7.13 15.84 -10.41
CA ILE A 942 -7.05 14.58 -9.69
C ILE A 942 -6.47 13.49 -10.62
N THR A 943 -5.27 12.99 -10.34
CA THR A 943 -4.56 12.04 -11.23
C THR A 943 -5.11 10.61 -11.19
N ASN A 944 -5.86 10.25 -10.16
CA ASN A 944 -6.52 8.96 -9.97
C ASN A 944 -7.84 9.21 -9.25
N GLU A 945 -8.92 8.50 -9.57
CA GLU A 945 -10.23 8.71 -8.92
C GLU A 945 -10.11 8.67 -7.40
N PHE A 946 -9.66 7.56 -6.81
CA PHE A 946 -9.31 7.47 -5.39
C PHE A 946 -7.84 7.84 -5.16
N ASN A 947 -7.59 8.76 -4.24
CA ASN A 947 -6.25 9.18 -3.82
C ASN A 947 -5.96 8.80 -2.38
N LEU A 948 -4.68 8.82 -2.01
CA LEU A 948 -4.23 8.66 -0.64
C LEU A 948 -3.90 10.02 -0.04
N TYR A 949 -4.48 10.28 1.13
CA TYR A 949 -4.31 11.49 1.89
C TYR A 949 -3.66 11.14 3.24
N TRP A 950 -2.64 11.89 3.63
CA TRP A 950 -2.04 11.83 4.96
C TRP A 950 -2.38 13.13 5.68
N ASN A 951 -3.06 13.06 6.84
CA ASN A 951 -3.55 14.26 7.56
C ASN A 951 -4.20 15.30 6.61
N GLN A 952 -5.12 14.86 5.74
CA GLN A 952 -5.82 15.67 4.71
C GLN A 952 -4.94 16.28 3.60
N ARG A 953 -3.62 16.02 3.58
CA ARG A 953 -2.74 16.40 2.48
C ARG A 953 -2.66 15.28 1.44
N LEU A 954 -2.87 15.64 0.17
CA LEU A 954 -2.74 14.72 -0.98
C LEU A 954 -1.30 14.19 -1.11
N ILE A 955 -1.16 12.89 -1.37
CA ILE A 955 0.13 12.29 -1.74
C ILE A 955 0.23 12.24 -3.27
N ASN A 956 1.06 13.12 -3.84
CA ASN A 956 1.19 13.39 -5.29
C ASN A 956 1.89 12.28 -6.10
N GLY A 957 1.48 11.02 -5.92
CA GLY A 957 2.04 9.87 -6.64
C GLY A 957 3.31 9.30 -6.02
N GLY A 958 3.99 8.42 -6.77
CA GLY A 958 5.27 7.83 -6.35
C GLY A 958 5.21 7.02 -5.04
N TYR A 959 4.03 6.51 -4.66
CA TYR A 959 3.67 6.10 -3.29
C TYR A 959 4.67 5.18 -2.57
N ARG A 960 5.32 4.23 -3.27
CA ARG A 960 6.36 3.37 -2.68
C ARG A 960 7.62 4.16 -2.32
N GLY A 961 8.01 5.12 -3.16
CA GLY A 961 9.13 6.03 -2.90
C GLY A 961 8.82 6.98 -1.75
N TRP A 962 7.60 7.56 -1.75
CA TRP A 962 7.10 8.36 -0.63
C TRP A 962 7.13 7.58 0.69
N ARG A 963 6.55 6.37 0.74
CA ARG A 963 6.51 5.56 1.98
C ARG A 963 7.90 5.21 2.51
N LYS A 964 8.89 5.00 1.63
CA LYS A 964 10.30 4.80 2.03
C LYS A 964 10.89 6.04 2.70
N LYS A 965 10.66 7.24 2.16
CA LYS A 965 11.04 8.50 2.83
C LYS A 965 10.38 8.58 4.21
N VAL A 966 9.10 8.23 4.33
CA VAL A 966 8.38 8.18 5.63
C VAL A 966 8.92 7.10 6.57
N THR A 967 9.41 5.95 6.08
CA THR A 967 10.11 4.97 6.94
C THR A 967 11.38 5.59 7.55
N ASN A 968 12.15 6.34 6.76
CA ASN A 968 13.29 7.07 7.29
C ASN A 968 12.86 8.15 8.31
N VAL A 969 11.74 8.86 8.08
CA VAL A 969 11.16 9.78 9.09
C VAL A 969 10.88 9.07 10.41
N ILE A 970 10.26 7.88 10.37
CA ILE A 970 9.89 7.13 11.58
C ILE A 970 11.14 6.80 12.40
N TRP A 971 12.19 6.26 11.78
CA TRP A 971 13.40 5.86 12.51
C TRP A 971 14.27 7.05 12.93
N LYS A 972 14.34 8.12 12.13
CA LYS A 972 14.93 9.42 12.52
C LYS A 972 14.19 10.03 13.71
N ASN A 973 12.86 9.96 13.74
CA ASN A 973 12.05 10.46 14.85
C ASN A 973 12.29 9.69 16.16
N GLU A 974 12.52 8.37 16.09
CA GLU A 974 12.91 7.55 17.25
C GLU A 974 14.32 7.90 17.77
N ILE A 975 15.23 8.37 16.91
CA ILE A 975 16.54 8.92 17.31
C ILE A 975 16.34 10.25 18.05
N LEU A 976 15.66 11.21 17.41
CA LEU A 976 15.42 12.57 17.91
C LEU A 976 14.72 12.59 19.28
N ASN A 977 13.84 11.61 19.53
CA ASN A 977 13.08 11.46 20.78
C ASN A 977 13.65 10.37 21.70
N SER A 978 14.88 9.90 21.48
CA SER A 978 15.50 8.91 22.35
C SER A 978 15.90 9.51 23.70
N ASN A 979 15.41 8.92 24.80
CA ASN A 979 15.86 9.26 26.15
C ASN A 979 17.38 9.09 26.36
N ARG A 980 18.06 8.27 25.56
CA ARG A 980 19.52 8.06 25.60
C ARG A 980 20.33 9.18 24.93
N LEU A 981 19.67 10.06 24.17
CA LEU A 981 20.28 11.13 23.35
C LEU A 981 19.57 12.49 23.58
N ASN A 982 18.82 12.63 24.68
CA ASN A 982 18.04 13.83 24.94
C ASN A 982 18.92 15.06 25.19
N ASP A 983 20.10 14.87 25.78
CA ASP A 983 21.14 15.90 25.94
C ASP A 983 21.58 16.46 24.58
N LEU A 984 21.87 15.59 23.61
CA LEU A 984 22.25 15.99 22.25
C LEU A 984 21.11 16.62 21.45
N PHE A 985 19.86 16.23 21.70
CA PHE A 985 18.70 16.70 20.93
C PHE A 985 17.85 17.79 21.60
N MET A 986 18.19 18.25 22.81
CA MET A 986 17.47 19.34 23.48
C MET A 986 17.68 20.68 22.75
N TYR A 987 18.93 21.03 22.47
CA TYR A 987 19.31 22.29 21.79
C TYR A 987 19.76 22.10 20.33
N ASN A 988 19.53 20.94 19.71
CA ASN A 988 20.01 20.63 18.35
C ASN A 988 19.50 21.59 17.25
N HIS A 989 18.40 22.32 17.50
CA HIS A 989 17.93 23.40 16.64
C HIS A 989 18.97 24.51 16.40
N LYS A 990 20.01 24.62 17.25
CA LYS A 990 21.14 25.54 17.10
C LYS A 990 22.21 25.08 16.09
N LYS A 991 22.06 23.89 15.49
CA LYS A 991 22.84 23.36 14.36
C LYS A 991 24.36 23.21 14.57
N GLU A 992 24.78 23.00 15.80
CA GLU A 992 26.21 22.87 16.15
C GLU A 992 26.87 21.57 15.59
N PHE A 993 26.09 20.52 15.28
CA PHE A 993 26.60 19.21 14.89
C PHE A 993 26.41 18.87 13.39
N ASP A 994 27.44 18.27 12.79
CA ASP A 994 27.37 17.58 11.49
C ASP A 994 26.86 16.15 11.70
N TRP A 995 25.54 15.98 11.71
CA TRP A 995 24.93 14.66 11.89
C TRP A 995 25.25 13.65 10.77
N GLN A 996 25.61 14.11 9.57
CA GLN A 996 25.97 13.20 8.48
C GLN A 996 27.36 12.58 8.74
N THR A 997 28.38 13.43 8.94
CA THR A 997 29.74 12.97 9.29
C THR A 997 29.71 12.14 10.58
N THR A 998 28.91 12.55 11.57
CA THR A 998 28.71 11.84 12.84
C THR A 998 28.17 10.43 12.64
N LEU A 999 27.06 10.24 11.91
CA LEU A 999 26.47 8.91 11.72
C LEU A 999 27.30 8.00 10.81
N GLU A 1000 28.04 8.56 9.85
CA GLU A 1000 29.04 7.82 9.07
C GLU A 1000 30.19 7.32 9.95
N PHE A 1001 30.69 8.16 10.87
CA PHE A 1001 31.71 7.78 11.84
C PHE A 1001 31.24 6.67 12.80
N ILE A 1002 30.07 6.84 13.41
CA ILE A 1002 29.47 5.87 14.37
C ILE A 1002 29.22 4.51 13.71
N SER A 1003 28.81 4.52 12.44
CA SER A 1003 28.57 3.31 11.65
C SER A 1003 29.83 2.66 11.07
N ASN A 1004 31.00 3.19 11.44
CA ASN A 1004 32.30 2.88 10.87
C ASN A 1004 32.36 2.86 9.33
N ARG A 1005 31.57 3.73 8.68
CA ARG A 1005 31.55 3.89 7.21
C ARG A 1005 32.76 4.65 6.66
N ILE A 1006 33.56 5.23 7.55
CA ILE A 1006 34.79 5.95 7.24
C ILE A 1006 35.98 5.02 6.94
N GLU A 1007 35.96 3.80 7.46
CA GLU A 1007 37.00 2.77 7.30
C GLU A 1007 36.49 1.58 6.47
N PHE A 1008 35.20 1.23 6.62
CA PHE A 1008 34.60 0.06 5.99
C PHE A 1008 33.36 0.43 5.16
N SER A 1009 33.28 -0.08 3.94
CA SER A 1009 32.08 0.08 3.10
C SER A 1009 30.84 -0.57 3.75
N LYS A 1010 29.63 -0.21 3.27
CA LYS A 1010 28.38 -0.87 3.69
C LYS A 1010 28.37 -2.40 3.42
N ARG A 1011 29.33 -2.92 2.63
CA ARG A 1011 29.47 -4.34 2.26
C ARG A 1011 30.73 -5.02 2.81
N GLN A 1012 31.61 -4.29 3.48
CA GLN A 1012 32.73 -4.86 4.22
C GLN A 1012 32.30 -5.18 5.65
N CYS A 1013 32.77 -6.30 6.20
CA CYS A 1013 32.59 -6.64 7.60
C CYS A 1013 33.74 -7.49 8.14
N GLY A 1014 34.04 -7.37 9.42
CA GLY A 1014 35.01 -8.19 10.13
C GLY A 1014 34.90 -8.00 11.64
N GLY A 1015 35.72 -8.73 12.40
CA GLY A 1015 35.75 -8.60 13.87
C GLY A 1015 36.07 -7.17 14.35
N ILE A 1016 37.03 -6.52 13.70
CA ILE A 1016 37.45 -5.13 13.99
C ILE A 1016 36.31 -4.14 13.72
N ASP A 1017 35.72 -4.15 12.51
CA ASP A 1017 34.57 -3.31 12.15
C ASP A 1017 33.41 -3.46 13.15
N THR A 1018 33.03 -4.69 13.49
CA THR A 1018 31.95 -4.94 14.46
C THR A 1018 32.32 -4.44 15.86
N TYR A 1019 33.57 -4.60 16.31
CA TYR A 1019 34.03 -4.09 17.60
C TYR A 1019 34.02 -2.55 17.65
N GLU A 1020 34.64 -1.88 16.67
CA GLU A 1020 34.69 -0.41 16.59
C GLU A 1020 33.30 0.21 16.51
N ARG A 1021 32.43 -0.32 15.65
CA ARG A 1021 31.05 0.12 15.52
C ARG A 1021 30.24 -0.14 16.80
N SER A 1022 30.47 -1.26 17.48
CA SER A 1022 29.84 -1.54 18.79
C SER A 1022 30.29 -0.53 19.86
N TYR A 1023 31.59 -0.22 19.89
CA TYR A 1023 32.17 0.79 20.78
C TYR A 1023 31.59 2.18 20.49
N ARG A 1024 31.63 2.66 19.23
CA ARG A 1024 31.10 3.97 18.85
C ARG A 1024 29.59 4.10 19.10
N ILE A 1025 28.79 3.03 18.94
CA ILE A 1025 27.36 3.04 19.26
C ILE A 1025 27.11 3.12 20.78
N LYS A 1026 27.81 2.32 21.59
CA LYS A 1026 27.72 2.42 23.06
C LYS A 1026 28.20 3.78 23.55
N ASN A 1027 29.27 4.27 22.93
CA ASN A 1027 29.84 5.58 23.14
C ASN A 1027 29.12 6.72 22.36
N LEU A 1028 27.95 6.45 21.78
CA LEU A 1028 26.92 7.44 21.47
C LEU A 1028 25.83 7.45 22.57
N LEU A 1029 25.41 6.25 23.00
CA LEU A 1029 24.23 6.04 23.86
C LEU A 1029 24.47 6.16 25.38
N LYS A 1030 25.66 6.56 25.82
CA LYS A 1030 26.08 6.51 27.25
C LYS A 1030 26.01 5.06 27.83
N ASP A 1031 26.11 4.04 26.96
CA ASP A 1031 25.87 2.60 27.24
C ASP A 1031 27.15 1.77 27.53
N GLN A 1032 28.27 2.44 27.79
CA GLN A 1032 29.55 1.80 28.12
C GLN A 1032 29.49 1.01 29.44
N PRO A 1033 30.28 -0.06 29.64
CA PRO A 1033 30.30 -0.83 30.88
C PRO A 1033 31.00 -0.08 32.03
N THR A 1034 30.21 0.71 32.77
CA THR A 1034 30.61 1.44 33.99
C THR A 1034 30.04 0.72 35.23
N TYR A 1035 30.63 0.90 36.42
CA TYR A 1035 30.11 0.31 37.67
C TYR A 1035 28.68 0.77 37.97
N ASP A 1036 28.33 2.04 37.75
CA ASP A 1036 26.95 2.52 37.83
C ASP A 1036 26.00 1.79 36.87
N THR A 1037 26.44 1.55 35.63
CA THR A 1037 25.67 0.79 34.65
C THR A 1037 25.51 -0.69 35.03
N LEU A 1038 26.50 -1.30 35.71
CA LEU A 1038 26.45 -2.68 36.18
C LEU A 1038 25.57 -2.81 37.43
N PHE A 1039 25.70 -1.89 38.38
CA PHE A 1039 24.90 -1.81 39.61
C PHE A 1039 23.41 -1.64 39.29
N GLN A 1040 23.04 -0.66 38.46
CA GLN A 1040 21.65 -0.45 38.00
C GLN A 1040 21.03 -1.67 37.29
N ARG A 1041 21.85 -2.60 36.78
CA ARG A 1041 21.36 -3.84 36.16
C ARG A 1041 21.09 -4.96 37.17
N ASN A 1042 21.42 -4.77 38.44
CA ASN A 1042 21.49 -5.78 39.51
C ASN A 1042 22.43 -6.94 39.10
N THR A 1043 23.65 -6.60 38.69
CA THR A 1043 24.65 -7.57 38.21
C THR A 1043 25.24 -8.37 39.38
N ASN A 1044 25.48 -9.66 39.17
CA ASN A 1044 26.05 -10.54 40.20
C ASN A 1044 27.46 -10.08 40.63
N LYS A 1045 27.78 -10.18 41.93
CA LYS A 1045 29.03 -9.71 42.57
C LYS A 1045 29.31 -8.19 42.51
N ILE A 1046 28.35 -7.36 42.09
CA ILE A 1046 28.49 -5.90 42.10
C ILE A 1046 27.64 -5.32 43.24
N GLU A 1047 28.29 -4.82 44.29
CA GLU A 1047 27.64 -4.35 45.52
C GLU A 1047 27.39 -2.83 45.57
N ASP A 1048 28.18 -2.03 44.86
CA ASP A 1048 27.95 -0.59 44.70
C ASP A 1048 28.22 -0.11 43.26
N ASN A 1049 28.05 1.20 43.03
CA ASN A 1049 28.32 1.87 41.76
C ASN A 1049 29.64 2.68 41.75
N LYS A 1050 30.52 2.47 42.73
CA LYS A 1050 31.73 3.27 42.92
C LYS A 1050 32.84 2.81 41.98
N CYS A 1051 33.76 3.71 41.67
CA CYS A 1051 34.92 3.41 40.85
C CYS A 1051 35.86 2.45 41.59
N ILE A 1052 36.09 1.26 41.03
CA ILE A 1052 37.01 0.29 41.63
C ILE A 1052 38.47 0.77 41.60
N ARG A 1053 38.82 1.62 40.62
CA ARG A 1053 40.12 2.28 40.47
C ARG A 1053 40.33 3.32 41.58
N CYS A 1054 39.76 4.51 41.42
CA CYS A 1054 40.17 5.68 42.20
C CYS A 1054 39.98 5.57 43.71
N GLU A 1055 40.86 6.24 44.44
CA GLU A 1055 40.88 6.27 45.90
C GLU A 1055 39.69 7.04 46.48
N LYS A 1056 39.21 8.10 45.80
CA LYS A 1056 38.02 8.87 46.20
C LYS A 1056 36.71 8.06 46.18
N LYS A 1057 36.68 6.89 45.54
CA LYS A 1057 35.50 6.01 45.41
C LYS A 1057 34.23 6.74 44.96
N GLU A 1058 34.37 7.66 44.02
CA GLU A 1058 33.25 8.34 43.35
C GLU A 1058 32.39 7.37 42.53
N VAL A 1059 31.17 7.76 42.17
CA VAL A 1059 30.29 6.98 41.28
C VAL A 1059 30.87 6.90 39.88
N GLU A 1060 31.20 5.69 39.40
CA GLU A 1060 31.72 5.49 38.05
C GLU A 1060 30.57 5.53 37.02
N ASN A 1061 30.16 6.75 36.68
CA ASN A 1061 29.27 7.03 35.57
C ASN A 1061 30.05 7.24 34.25
N TRP A 1062 29.36 7.51 33.14
CA TRP A 1062 30.02 7.70 31.83
C TRP A 1062 30.96 8.91 31.79
N GLU A 1063 30.75 9.94 32.61
CA GLU A 1063 31.61 11.14 32.63
C GLU A 1063 32.87 10.91 33.45
N HIS A 1064 32.75 10.32 34.65
CA HIS A 1064 33.88 10.02 35.55
C HIS A 1064 34.99 9.22 34.84
N ILE A 1065 34.67 8.28 33.95
CA ILE A 1065 35.68 7.50 33.19
C ILE A 1065 36.74 8.39 32.50
N TRP A 1066 36.35 9.54 31.97
CA TRP A 1066 37.23 10.42 31.18
C TRP A 1066 37.99 11.44 32.03
N ILE A 1067 37.59 11.64 33.28
CA ILE A 1067 38.16 12.62 34.23
C ILE A 1067 38.65 11.96 35.53
N CYS A 1068 38.71 10.64 35.57
CA CYS A 1068 39.17 9.85 36.71
C CYS A 1068 40.63 10.20 37.02
N GLU A 1069 40.94 10.43 38.29
CA GLU A 1069 42.30 10.80 38.74
C GLU A 1069 43.35 9.71 38.47
N ASP A 1070 42.94 8.44 38.44
CA ASP A 1070 43.79 7.29 38.10
C ASP A 1070 44.08 7.17 36.59
N ASN A 1071 43.63 8.10 35.75
CA ASN A 1071 44.02 8.14 34.35
C ASN A 1071 45.43 8.72 34.22
N GLU A 1072 46.32 7.97 33.56
CA GLU A 1072 47.73 8.35 33.33
C GLU A 1072 47.89 9.73 32.65
N PHE A 1073 46.90 10.14 31.86
CA PHE A 1073 46.85 11.41 31.16
C PHE A 1073 45.46 12.04 31.28
N ASN A 1074 45.42 13.37 31.36
CA ASN A 1074 44.18 14.12 31.23
C ASN A 1074 43.81 14.38 29.76
N LEU A 1075 42.58 14.84 29.54
CA LEU A 1075 42.05 15.04 28.19
C LEU A 1075 42.78 16.12 27.38
N ASN A 1076 43.27 17.18 28.03
CA ASN A 1076 43.91 18.30 27.34
C ASN A 1076 45.33 17.91 26.88
N GLU A 1077 46.10 17.22 27.75
CA GLU A 1077 47.40 16.63 27.41
C GLU A 1077 47.30 15.74 26.16
N ILE A 1078 46.31 14.83 26.13
CA ILE A 1078 46.09 13.95 24.98
C ILE A 1078 45.76 14.76 23.72
N ILE A 1079 44.97 15.83 23.82
CA ILE A 1079 44.60 16.67 22.66
C ILE A 1079 45.82 17.41 22.09
N TYR A 1080 46.64 18.03 22.95
CA TYR A 1080 47.84 18.74 22.51
C TYR A 1080 48.86 17.78 21.89
N GLU A 1081 49.16 16.65 22.56
CA GLU A 1081 50.05 15.62 22.03
C GLU A 1081 49.52 14.97 20.74
N SER A 1082 48.19 14.84 20.58
CA SER A 1082 47.59 14.24 19.38
C SER A 1082 47.95 15.00 18.11
N ILE A 1083 48.13 16.33 18.19
CA ILE A 1083 48.54 17.13 17.04
C ILE A 1083 49.99 16.82 16.67
N HIS A 1084 50.90 16.78 17.66
CA HIS A 1084 52.30 16.46 17.43
C HIS A 1084 52.46 15.05 16.83
N ARG A 1085 51.84 14.05 17.44
CA ARG A 1085 51.87 12.66 16.96
C ARG A 1085 51.22 12.48 15.59
N PHE A 1086 50.21 13.28 15.26
CA PHE A 1086 49.63 13.27 13.91
C PHE A 1086 50.58 13.93 12.89
N GLU A 1087 51.30 15.00 13.26
CA GLU A 1087 52.36 15.57 12.43
C GLU A 1087 53.49 14.57 12.20
N GLU A 1088 53.93 13.84 13.22
CA GLU A 1088 54.91 12.74 13.10
C GLU A 1088 54.41 11.65 12.14
N GLN A 1089 53.16 11.20 12.28
CA GLN A 1089 52.57 10.21 11.36
C GLN A 1089 52.54 10.72 9.89
N LEU A 1090 52.34 12.02 9.67
CA LEU A 1090 52.41 12.62 8.33
C LEU A 1090 53.85 12.71 7.79
N LYS A 1091 54.85 12.97 8.65
CA LYS A 1091 56.29 12.94 8.30
C LYS A 1091 56.71 11.55 7.88
N GLU A 1092 56.40 10.52 8.68
CA GLU A 1092 56.66 9.12 8.35
C GLU A 1092 56.00 8.68 7.02
N SER A 1093 54.90 9.35 6.65
CA SER A 1093 54.16 9.09 5.41
C SER A 1093 54.58 9.96 4.22
N ASN A 1094 55.62 10.79 4.35
CA ASN A 1094 56.09 11.78 3.37
C ASN A 1094 54.96 12.68 2.82
N GLN A 1095 54.18 13.31 3.72
CA GLN A 1095 53.03 14.17 3.35
C GLN A 1095 53.25 15.64 3.73
N ASP A 1096 54.32 16.25 3.22
CA ASP A 1096 54.76 17.61 3.59
C ASP A 1096 53.68 18.69 3.38
N GLU A 1097 52.93 18.63 2.28
CA GLU A 1097 51.79 19.53 2.01
C GLU A 1097 50.71 19.42 3.10
N ASN A 1098 50.44 18.20 3.61
CA ASN A 1098 49.52 18.02 4.73
C ASN A 1098 50.10 18.54 6.06
N ILE A 1099 51.42 18.55 6.24
CA ILE A 1099 52.05 19.11 7.44
C ILE A 1099 51.88 20.63 7.48
N GLU A 1100 52.05 21.30 6.34
CA GLU A 1100 51.83 22.74 6.23
C GLU A 1100 50.36 23.11 6.51
N ILE A 1101 49.41 22.40 5.88
CA ILE A 1101 47.97 22.56 6.15
C ILE A 1101 47.65 22.30 7.62
N LEU A 1102 48.22 21.24 8.22
CA LEU A 1102 48.02 20.91 9.64
C LEU A 1102 48.45 22.08 10.54
N ARG A 1103 49.67 22.58 10.34
CA ARG A 1103 50.23 23.69 11.12
C ARG A 1103 49.38 24.96 11.04
N ASN A 1104 48.82 25.27 9.87
CA ASN A 1104 47.93 26.41 9.68
C ASN A 1104 46.63 26.32 10.51
N TYR A 1105 46.12 25.11 10.77
CA TYR A 1105 44.84 24.89 11.47
C TYR A 1105 44.95 24.37 12.91
N ASN A 1106 46.15 24.04 13.40
CA ASN A 1106 46.36 23.43 14.72
C ASN A 1106 45.78 24.25 15.89
N ILE A 1107 46.06 25.56 15.91
CA ILE A 1107 45.60 26.46 16.98
C ILE A 1107 44.07 26.59 16.94
N GLU A 1108 43.50 26.78 15.76
CA GLU A 1108 42.05 26.89 15.57
C GLU A 1108 41.31 25.60 15.94
N PHE A 1109 41.92 24.44 15.66
CA PHE A 1109 41.40 23.13 16.03
C PHE A 1109 41.31 22.94 17.55
N ILE A 1110 42.36 23.32 18.30
CA ILE A 1110 42.36 23.35 19.77
C ILE A 1110 41.30 24.32 20.29
N ASN A 1111 41.32 25.57 19.80
CA ASN A 1111 40.38 26.61 20.22
C ASN A 1111 38.91 26.20 20.02
N ILE A 1112 38.60 25.48 18.94
CA ILE A 1112 37.27 24.87 18.77
C ILE A 1112 37.01 23.87 19.89
N LEU A 1113 37.87 22.87 20.11
CA LEU A 1113 37.65 21.82 21.12
C LEU A 1113 37.44 22.38 22.53
N GLU A 1114 38.26 23.35 22.94
CA GLU A 1114 38.20 23.94 24.29
C GLU A 1114 36.98 24.86 24.48
N SER A 1115 36.52 25.53 23.41
CA SER A 1115 35.39 26.46 23.51
C SER A 1115 34.12 25.78 24.06
N PRO A 1116 33.27 26.50 24.81
CA PRO A 1116 32.03 25.95 25.37
C PRO A 1116 31.11 25.36 24.27
N SER A 1117 30.51 24.19 24.54
CA SER A 1117 29.46 23.62 23.70
C SER A 1117 28.15 24.39 23.88
N ILE A 1118 27.48 24.70 22.78
CA ILE A 1118 26.20 25.42 22.78
C ILE A 1118 25.03 24.45 23.04
N ILE A 1119 25.22 23.16 22.73
CA ILE A 1119 24.29 22.05 23.01
C ILE A 1119 24.56 21.40 24.38
N LEU A 1120 25.80 21.00 24.67
CA LEU A 1120 26.17 20.38 25.95
C LEU A 1120 26.49 21.46 26.99
N ARG A 1121 25.44 22.07 27.58
CA ARG A 1121 25.59 23.15 28.56
C ARG A 1121 26.55 22.76 29.71
N GLY A 1122 27.50 23.64 30.01
CA GLY A 1122 28.50 23.43 31.07
C GLY A 1122 29.67 22.51 30.67
N LYS A 1123 29.79 22.13 29.39
CA LYS A 1123 30.87 21.30 28.86
C LYS A 1123 31.56 22.00 27.68
N SER A 1124 32.85 21.74 27.46
CA SER A 1124 33.58 22.12 26.25
C SER A 1124 33.28 21.16 25.08
N LYS A 1125 33.66 21.52 23.85
CA LYS A 1125 33.49 20.65 22.66
C LYS A 1125 34.36 19.38 22.70
N ILE A 1126 35.35 19.30 23.58
CA ILE A 1126 36.02 18.03 23.96
C ILE A 1126 34.98 16.94 24.28
N TRP A 1127 33.90 17.29 24.99
CA TRP A 1127 32.85 16.32 25.33
C TRP A 1127 32.02 15.85 24.12
N GLU A 1128 31.94 16.65 23.06
CA GLU A 1128 31.34 16.26 21.77
C GLU A 1128 32.23 15.24 21.06
N LEU A 1129 33.55 15.51 21.00
CA LEU A 1129 34.57 14.59 20.49
C LEU A 1129 34.48 13.24 21.22
N ILE A 1130 34.52 13.24 22.55
CA ILE A 1130 34.40 12.02 23.38
C ILE A 1130 33.05 11.31 23.12
N ARG A 1131 31.96 12.05 22.91
CA ARG A 1131 30.64 11.50 22.54
C ARG A 1131 30.58 10.94 21.12
N SER A 1132 31.64 11.05 20.33
CA SER A 1132 31.72 10.65 18.91
C SER A 1132 30.90 11.56 17.96
N ILE A 1133 30.69 12.82 18.35
CA ILE A 1133 29.90 13.83 17.61
C ILE A 1133 30.83 14.82 16.91
N TYR A 1134 30.64 15.02 15.61
CA TYR A 1134 31.44 15.96 14.81
C TYR A 1134 30.78 17.35 14.80
N ASN A 1135 31.54 18.38 15.17
CA ASN A 1135 31.08 19.77 15.21
C ASN A 1135 31.17 20.43 13.83
N ASN A 1136 30.17 21.25 13.46
CA ASN A 1136 30.17 21.96 12.18
C ASN A 1136 31.29 22.99 12.04
N LYS A 1137 31.78 23.59 13.14
CA LYS A 1137 32.87 24.59 13.07
C LYS A 1137 34.14 24.07 12.41
N PHE A 1138 34.44 22.77 12.51
CA PHE A 1138 35.58 22.15 11.79
C PHE A 1138 35.37 22.13 10.27
N ASN A 1139 34.13 22.07 9.79
CA ASN A 1139 33.81 22.25 8.37
C ASN A 1139 33.92 23.74 7.95
N ASP A 1140 33.90 24.69 8.87
CA ASP A 1140 33.88 26.14 8.57
C ASP A 1140 35.28 26.77 8.48
N LEU A 1141 36.31 26.12 9.07
CA LEU A 1141 37.73 26.55 9.04
C LEU A 1141 38.29 26.81 7.63
N THR A 1142 37.74 26.13 6.62
CA THR A 1142 38.18 26.27 5.22
C THR A 1142 37.02 26.04 4.25
N LYS A 1143 37.21 26.39 2.98
CA LYS A 1143 36.32 26.01 1.87
C LYS A 1143 36.91 24.90 0.99
N LYS A 1144 38.23 24.68 1.01
CA LYS A 1144 38.91 23.66 0.19
C LYS A 1144 38.62 22.24 0.70
N LYS A 1145 38.46 21.30 -0.24
CA LYS A 1145 38.02 19.94 0.07
C LYS A 1145 39.13 19.06 0.67
N GLU A 1146 40.38 19.20 0.23
CA GLU A 1146 41.51 18.46 0.80
C GLU A 1146 41.78 18.85 2.25
N GLU A 1147 41.84 20.16 2.54
CA GLU A 1147 42.05 20.68 3.89
C GLU A 1147 40.94 20.21 4.87
N LYS A 1148 39.66 20.25 4.47
CA LYS A 1148 38.56 19.65 5.27
C LYS A 1148 38.76 18.16 5.53
N ASN A 1149 39.26 17.41 4.55
CA ASN A 1149 39.52 15.99 4.71
C ASN A 1149 40.68 15.75 5.69
N LEU A 1150 41.70 16.61 5.70
CA LEU A 1150 42.80 16.54 6.68
C LEU A 1150 42.31 16.87 8.09
N ILE A 1151 41.53 17.94 8.28
CA ILE A 1151 40.90 18.28 9.57
C ILE A 1151 40.02 17.13 10.06
N LYS A 1152 39.27 16.46 9.16
CA LYS A 1152 38.52 15.24 9.47
C LYS A 1152 39.40 14.03 9.82
N LYS A 1153 40.63 13.92 9.29
CA LYS A 1153 41.60 12.89 9.72
C LYS A 1153 42.14 13.21 11.11
N LEU A 1154 42.57 14.45 11.38
CA LEU A 1154 43.05 14.90 12.69
C LEU A 1154 42.00 14.62 13.78
N TRP A 1155 40.75 15.04 13.59
CA TRP A 1155 39.65 14.78 14.53
C TRP A 1155 39.49 13.29 14.87
N ARG A 1156 39.62 12.40 13.86
CA ARG A 1156 39.55 10.93 14.06
C ARG A 1156 40.79 10.40 14.78
N PHE A 1157 41.96 10.98 14.54
CA PHE A 1157 43.20 10.64 15.21
C PHE A 1157 43.13 11.00 16.70
N THR A 1158 42.77 12.25 17.04
CA THR A 1158 42.57 12.70 18.43
C THR A 1158 41.53 11.84 19.17
N TYR A 1159 40.41 11.49 18.53
CA TYR A 1159 39.43 10.56 19.10
C TYR A 1159 40.05 9.18 19.42
N LYS A 1160 40.88 8.67 18.51
CA LYS A 1160 41.53 7.37 18.64
C LYS A 1160 42.57 7.40 19.77
N GLU A 1161 43.33 8.47 19.92
CA GLU A 1161 44.29 8.63 21.03
C GLU A 1161 43.59 8.70 22.39
N ILE A 1162 42.49 9.45 22.53
CA ILE A 1162 41.66 9.46 23.76
C ILE A 1162 41.18 8.05 24.11
N LYS A 1163 40.72 7.28 23.11
CA LYS A 1163 40.32 5.88 23.31
C LYS A 1163 41.50 5.00 23.72
N ASN A 1164 42.66 5.15 23.09
CA ASN A 1164 43.84 4.33 23.31
C ASN A 1164 44.51 4.60 24.67
N ARG A 1165 44.51 5.85 25.14
CA ARG A 1165 45.19 6.29 26.37
C ARG A 1165 44.32 6.33 27.62
N ILE A 1166 42.99 6.46 27.47
CA ILE A 1166 42.06 6.41 28.61
C ILE A 1166 41.21 5.14 28.58
N TRP A 1167 40.41 4.94 27.52
CA TRP A 1167 39.39 3.88 27.54
C TRP A 1167 39.96 2.46 27.58
N ILE A 1168 41.01 2.18 26.81
CA ILE A 1168 41.64 0.85 26.79
C ILE A 1168 42.36 0.56 28.12
N PRO A 1169 43.28 1.40 28.62
CA PRO A 1169 43.92 1.22 29.93
C PRO A 1169 42.92 1.07 31.07
N ARG A 1170 41.85 1.90 31.11
CA ARG A 1170 40.77 1.75 32.10
C ARG A 1170 40.11 0.37 32.02
N CYS A 1171 39.90 -0.19 30.83
CA CYS A 1171 39.28 -1.52 30.68
C CYS A 1171 40.19 -2.64 31.16
N ASP A 1172 41.49 -2.56 30.86
CA ASP A 1172 42.46 -3.58 31.27
C ASP A 1172 42.73 -3.51 32.78
N GLU A 1173 42.78 -2.31 33.36
CA GLU A 1173 42.93 -2.10 34.79
C GLU A 1173 41.69 -2.52 35.59
N VAL A 1174 40.48 -2.15 35.14
CA VAL A 1174 39.23 -2.65 35.76
C VAL A 1174 39.18 -4.18 35.70
N LYS A 1175 39.56 -4.79 34.57
CA LYS A 1175 39.61 -6.26 34.46
C LYS A 1175 40.61 -6.87 35.45
N ARG A 1176 41.79 -6.26 35.63
CA ARG A 1176 42.80 -6.71 36.61
C ARG A 1176 42.28 -6.64 38.04
N LEU A 1177 41.56 -5.56 38.39
CA LEU A 1177 40.95 -5.36 39.71
C LEU A 1177 39.75 -6.30 39.94
N GLU A 1178 38.91 -6.51 38.92
CA GLU A 1178 37.85 -7.55 38.92
C GLU A 1178 38.44 -8.94 39.15
N GLU A 1179 39.52 -9.32 38.44
CA GLU A 1179 40.22 -10.59 38.60
C GLU A 1179 40.84 -10.74 40.01
N LYS A 1180 41.39 -9.67 40.59
CA LYS A 1180 41.89 -9.65 41.98
C LYS A 1180 40.76 -9.83 43.01
N ALA A 1181 39.53 -9.43 42.69
CA ALA A 1181 38.35 -9.59 43.53
C ALA A 1181 37.55 -10.90 43.27
N ASP A 1182 38.11 -11.86 42.52
CA ASP A 1182 37.43 -13.07 42.00
C ASP A 1182 36.14 -12.76 41.19
N ILE A 1183 36.00 -11.57 40.63
CA ILE A 1183 34.86 -11.23 39.77
C ILE A 1183 35.15 -11.72 38.35
N LYS A 1184 34.58 -12.87 37.99
CA LYS A 1184 34.78 -13.46 36.65
C LYS A 1184 33.78 -12.87 35.65
N LYS A 1185 34.20 -12.76 34.39
CA LYS A 1185 33.35 -12.30 33.26
C LYS A 1185 32.06 -13.13 33.03
N ALA A 1186 31.98 -14.32 33.62
CA ALA A 1186 30.77 -15.14 33.66
C ALA A 1186 29.77 -14.67 34.74
N ASP A 1187 30.25 -14.11 35.84
CA ASP A 1187 29.44 -13.57 36.93
C ASP A 1187 28.79 -12.26 36.50
N LEU A 1188 29.55 -11.36 35.85
CA LEU A 1188 29.06 -10.11 35.26
C LEU A 1188 27.99 -10.27 34.14
N ARG A 1189 27.69 -11.52 33.74
CA ARG A 1189 26.62 -11.87 32.79
C ARG A 1189 25.34 -12.36 33.48
N LYS A 1190 25.39 -12.61 34.78
CA LYS A 1190 24.25 -13.03 35.62
C LYS A 1190 23.70 -11.80 36.37
N ARG A 1191 22.44 -11.88 36.76
CA ARG A 1191 21.91 -11.05 37.84
C ARG A 1191 22.16 -11.74 39.19
N LYS A 1192 22.09 -10.99 40.29
CA LYS A 1192 21.92 -11.60 41.62
C LYS A 1192 20.64 -12.45 41.62
N ASN A 1193 20.67 -13.59 42.31
CA ASN A 1193 19.46 -14.38 42.55
C ASN A 1193 18.71 -13.76 43.72
N ASP A 1194 17.44 -13.45 43.53
CA ASP A 1194 16.55 -13.04 44.63
C ASP A 1194 16.16 -14.28 45.45
N SER A 1195 17.05 -14.69 46.36
CA SER A 1195 16.82 -15.76 47.34
C SER A 1195 17.13 -15.26 48.75
N ILE A 1196 16.28 -14.36 49.23
CA ILE A 1196 15.92 -14.10 50.63
C ILE A 1196 14.63 -13.27 50.55
N ASN A 1197 13.55 -13.81 51.10
CA ASN A 1197 12.28 -13.08 51.29
C ASN A 1197 11.77 -13.24 52.74
N ASP A 1198 12.67 -13.70 53.62
CA ASP A 1198 12.49 -13.92 55.04
C ASP A 1198 13.63 -13.21 55.77
N LEU A 1199 13.29 -12.41 56.79
CA LEU A 1199 14.11 -11.44 57.54
C LEU A 1199 14.04 -9.99 57.02
N ASP A 1200 12.88 -9.36 57.25
CA ASP A 1200 12.86 -8.04 57.89
C ASP A 1200 11.48 -7.78 58.52
N SER A 1201 11.23 -8.46 59.65
CA SER A 1201 10.11 -8.16 60.55
C SER A 1201 10.41 -6.91 61.38
N VAL A 1202 10.63 -5.78 60.71
CA VAL A 1202 10.59 -4.46 61.36
C VAL A 1202 9.15 -3.95 61.28
N SER A 1203 8.58 -3.61 62.44
CA SER A 1203 7.19 -3.20 62.62
C SER A 1203 6.92 -1.79 62.08
N ILE A 1204 6.91 -1.64 60.75
CA ILE A 1204 6.51 -0.41 60.06
C ILE A 1204 5.04 -0.10 60.40
N SER A 1205 4.80 1.09 60.98
CA SER A 1205 3.47 1.56 61.34
C SER A 1205 2.52 1.59 60.12
N ASP A 1206 1.23 1.33 60.31
CA ASP A 1206 0.28 1.37 59.20
C ASP A 1206 0.13 2.77 58.58
N SER A 1207 0.49 3.82 59.33
CA SER A 1207 0.58 5.19 58.81
C SER A 1207 1.65 5.33 57.70
N ASP A 1208 2.78 4.63 57.85
CA ASP A 1208 3.91 4.73 56.91
C ASP A 1208 3.73 3.79 55.72
N LYS A 1209 3.08 2.63 55.89
CA LYS A 1209 2.59 1.82 54.76
C LYS A 1209 1.62 2.62 53.87
N GLY A 1210 0.77 3.45 54.47
CA GLY A 1210 -0.12 4.38 53.76
C GLY A 1210 0.65 5.44 52.95
N LYS A 1211 1.66 6.08 53.56
CA LYS A 1211 2.54 7.06 52.88
C LYS A 1211 3.34 6.42 51.73
N ILE A 1212 3.91 5.22 51.92
CA ILE A 1212 4.69 4.50 50.92
C ILE A 1212 3.80 4.07 49.73
N LYS A 1213 2.56 3.59 49.99
CA LYS A 1213 1.58 3.32 48.91
C LYS A 1213 1.23 4.59 48.14
N LYS A 1214 0.99 5.73 48.82
CA LYS A 1214 0.73 7.01 48.16
C LYS A 1214 1.92 7.44 47.27
N ARG A 1215 3.16 7.45 47.79
CA ARG A 1215 4.38 7.77 47.02
C ARG A 1215 4.54 6.92 45.76
N LYS A 1216 4.46 5.58 45.89
CA LYS A 1216 4.52 4.67 44.73
C LYS A 1216 3.38 4.87 43.73
N THR A 1217 2.24 5.40 44.17
CA THR A 1217 1.10 5.71 43.27
C THR A 1217 1.31 7.03 42.54
N THR A 1218 1.80 8.08 43.21
CA THR A 1218 2.14 9.37 42.58
C THR A 1218 3.29 9.23 41.58
N GLU A 1219 4.37 8.52 41.93
CA GLU A 1219 5.50 8.23 41.03
C GLU A 1219 5.05 7.52 39.74
N ASN A 1220 4.11 6.56 39.85
CA ASN A 1220 3.56 5.87 38.68
C ASN A 1220 2.67 6.79 37.82
N ILE A 1221 1.88 7.67 38.44
CA ILE A 1221 1.05 8.67 37.74
C ILE A 1221 1.93 9.68 37.00
N GLU A 1222 3.01 10.18 37.62
CA GLU A 1222 3.97 11.08 37.00
C GLU A 1222 4.71 10.41 35.85
N LYS A 1223 5.16 9.16 36.04
CA LYS A 1223 5.77 8.35 34.98
C LYS A 1223 4.81 8.12 33.81
N GLU A 1224 3.52 7.89 34.07
CA GLU A 1224 2.50 7.84 33.02
C GLU A 1224 2.31 9.19 32.32
N ARG A 1225 2.21 10.30 33.06
CA ARG A 1225 2.08 11.66 32.49
C ARG A 1225 3.27 11.98 31.59
N LYS A 1226 4.50 11.76 32.08
CA LYS A 1226 5.77 11.96 31.34
C LYS A 1226 5.81 11.10 30.06
N ASN A 1227 5.43 9.82 30.16
CA ASN A 1227 5.32 8.93 28.99
C ASN A 1227 4.28 9.40 27.96
N ARG A 1228 3.10 9.88 28.41
CA ARG A 1228 2.05 10.42 27.52
C ARG A 1228 2.52 11.70 26.82
N LEU A 1229 3.23 12.59 27.53
CA LEU A 1229 3.77 13.84 26.96
C LEU A 1229 4.88 13.57 25.94
N THR A 1230 5.87 12.73 26.27
CA THR A 1230 6.93 12.31 25.33
C THR A 1230 6.35 11.65 24.08
N LYS A 1231 5.28 10.87 24.21
CA LYS A 1231 4.56 10.29 23.06
C LYS A 1231 3.90 11.36 22.17
N LYS A 1232 3.30 12.41 22.75
CA LYS A 1232 2.75 13.56 21.99
C LYS A 1232 3.86 14.31 21.22
N ILE A 1233 4.98 14.59 21.87
CA ILE A 1233 6.14 15.28 21.25
C ILE A 1233 6.70 14.45 20.07
N SER A 1234 6.85 13.13 20.26
CA SER A 1234 7.29 12.21 19.22
C SER A 1234 6.32 12.16 18.02
N LEU A 1235 5.00 12.16 18.27
CA LEU A 1235 4.00 12.22 17.20
C LEU A 1235 4.06 13.55 16.43
N ALA A 1236 4.08 14.70 17.13
CA ALA A 1236 4.17 16.01 16.50
C ALA A 1236 5.46 16.17 15.66
N THR A 1237 6.57 15.63 16.17
CA THR A 1237 7.88 15.65 15.46
C THR A 1237 7.84 14.80 14.20
N ARG A 1238 7.34 13.56 14.29
CA ARG A 1238 7.14 12.65 13.15
C ARG A 1238 6.24 13.29 12.08
N ASP A 1239 5.15 13.91 12.52
CA ASP A 1239 4.17 14.46 11.60
C ASP A 1239 4.72 15.73 10.91
N LYS A 1240 5.44 16.61 11.63
CA LYS A 1240 6.17 17.74 11.02
C LYS A 1240 7.16 17.30 9.93
N LEU A 1241 7.93 16.23 10.19
CA LEU A 1241 8.87 15.66 9.21
C LEU A 1241 8.16 14.98 8.04
N THR A 1242 7.01 14.33 8.28
CA THR A 1242 6.21 13.67 7.23
C THR A 1242 5.54 14.69 6.31
N GLY A 1243 5.03 15.79 6.87
CA GLY A 1243 4.52 16.94 6.10
C GLY A 1243 5.56 17.46 5.11
N LYS A 1244 6.80 17.71 5.57
CA LYS A 1244 7.90 18.11 4.68
C LYS A 1244 8.16 17.13 3.52
N VAL A 1245 7.99 15.83 3.73
CA VAL A 1245 8.15 14.80 2.67
C VAL A 1245 7.02 14.85 1.63
N ILE A 1246 5.80 15.22 2.04
CA ILE A 1246 4.68 15.48 1.14
C ILE A 1246 4.91 16.76 0.35
N ASP A 1247 5.39 17.80 1.02
CA ASP A 1247 5.74 19.11 0.44
C ASP A 1247 7.01 19.06 -0.45
N GLY A 1248 7.49 17.86 -0.80
CA GLY A 1248 8.61 17.61 -1.72
C GLY A 1248 10.01 17.77 -1.12
N ILE A 1249 10.13 18.30 0.09
CA ILE A 1249 11.39 18.70 0.72
C ILE A 1249 12.28 17.48 1.04
N ASN A 1250 13.57 17.58 0.74
CA ASN A 1250 14.54 16.58 1.15
C ASN A 1250 14.87 16.72 2.66
N ILE A 1251 14.60 15.66 3.41
CA ILE A 1251 14.75 15.59 4.87
C ILE A 1251 15.99 14.83 5.33
N ASP A 1252 16.80 14.29 4.43
CA ASP A 1252 17.92 13.40 4.79
C ASP A 1252 18.92 14.12 5.72
N ASN A 1253 19.25 15.37 5.42
CA ASN A 1253 20.12 16.21 6.24
C ASN A 1253 19.35 17.03 7.30
N PHE A 1254 18.02 16.91 7.36
CA PHE A 1254 17.21 17.69 8.30
C PHE A 1254 17.16 17.00 9.67
N TRP A 1255 17.93 17.49 10.63
CA TRP A 1255 17.95 17.03 12.04
C TRP A 1255 17.41 18.09 13.02
N ASP A 1256 17.07 19.28 12.51
CA ASP A 1256 16.72 20.47 13.29
C ASP A 1256 15.23 20.46 13.66
N THR A 1257 14.88 19.77 14.75
CA THR A 1257 13.51 19.81 15.28
C THR A 1257 13.37 20.90 16.35
N THR A 1258 12.17 21.50 16.41
CA THR A 1258 11.83 22.64 17.28
C THR A 1258 12.20 22.39 18.74
N VAL A 1259 12.52 23.46 19.47
CA VAL A 1259 12.91 23.46 20.89
C VAL A 1259 12.06 22.46 21.69
N LYS A 1260 12.70 21.49 22.35
CA LYS A 1260 12.03 20.71 23.40
C LYS A 1260 11.86 21.67 24.58
N ILE A 1261 10.62 22.09 24.83
CA ILE A 1261 10.29 23.12 25.83
C ILE A 1261 10.85 22.74 27.21
N GLN A 1262 11.30 23.75 27.95
CA GLN A 1262 12.15 23.67 29.15
C GLN A 1262 11.50 22.94 30.35
N ASP A 1263 10.18 22.74 30.34
CA ASP A 1263 9.32 22.21 31.42
C ASP A 1263 9.58 20.75 31.84
N TYR A 1264 10.79 20.24 31.61
CA TYR A 1264 11.19 18.85 31.85
C TYR A 1264 12.18 18.67 33.02
N ILE A 1265 12.58 19.75 33.70
CA ILE A 1265 13.58 19.73 34.80
C ILE A 1265 13.12 20.41 36.11
N ASP A 1266 12.24 21.43 36.08
CA ASP A 1266 11.86 22.20 37.30
C ASP A 1266 10.46 21.86 37.86
N ILE A 1267 10.16 20.56 38.05
CA ILE A 1267 9.12 20.02 38.96
C ILE A 1267 9.64 18.74 39.62
#